data_AF-A0A087XKY9-F1
#
_entry.id   AF-A0A087XKY9-F1
#
_cell.length_a   1.000
_cell.length_b   1.000
_cell.length_c   1.000
_cell.angle_alpha   90.00
_cell.angle_beta   90.00
_cell.angle_gamma   90.00
#
_symmetry.space_group_name_H-M   'P 1'
#
loop_
_entity.id
_entity.type
_entity.pdbx_description
1 polymer ?
#
loop_
_entity_poly.entity_id
_entity_poly.type
_entity_poly.pdbx_seq_one_letter_code
_entity_poly.pdbx_strand_id
1 'polypeptide(L)'
;MSSNQVEIAALGRPFALGMLYDARKDQLITGFSLCNKETIKKNTSTKAQNSSSYHVTASDTLESKSSLLDVNVSLKASILGGLIEVGGSASYLNDKKKFKNQSRITLQYKATTTYEHLSLSHIEKKELDAKSFNPNLSATHVATGILYGANAFFVFDSEKLDSSSLQKIGTSAELAINKIPGFSFEAKVKVELTDEEKAATNKFSCKFYGDLILDKNPATFEDAVKTYSRLPELLGKNGENSVPIKVWLTPLKDLEPSASELMGDFSVGLVRKATDTLESIREMEMRCNEALDEKVVECFPELYKKFKRFHDLCNDYTTMLRQTMQKKIPLIREGKEDEKSVEKLLDDHKKSPFSEEYLDKWLDNGEREINIIKSCADIMEGIKTVPDESDLDREALAAGVENALCFVFTSVETDDPFTEQMTKYLSRDKAAPPPSVTAPTKDHWFFSNEIVTNMRKNAKEFYTIAKYLKSSSKFRFLVAVLPNKKFKGATIYQYMDGILKTEDFSKPVITDVTANLDRRNLLYYYCDLTLDPNTATDSLQLSEGNKKATLTTQIPQDGSVPYVLCTAGLTGRHYFEVTWSSASATYAGVVLACIGGKPGKQTSFEHYHKYYALRCLCGMYMADQSQTMSYNVNPPEGCNRFGVFLDYPGGTVSFFAVWGKILHHLHTFKYNFTEPVYPGLYIIFKDNYAAFCPPE
;
A
#
# COMPACT_ATOMS: atom_id res chain seq x y z
N MET A 1 57.18 23.52 9.71
CA MET A 1 57.05 22.12 9.26
C MET A 1 55.57 21.84 9.13
N SER A 2 55.07 21.57 7.92
CA SER A 2 53.65 21.29 7.69
C SER A 2 53.36 19.88 8.22
N SER A 3 52.94 19.80 9.48
CA SER A 3 52.64 18.54 10.15
C SER A 3 51.27 17.99 9.72
N ASN A 4 51.03 16.71 10.02
CA ASN A 4 49.90 15.87 9.60
C ASN A 4 48.52 16.36 10.10
N GLN A 5 48.13 17.57 9.73
CA GLN A 5 46.86 18.16 10.12
C GLN A 5 45.71 17.46 9.37
N VAL A 6 44.67 17.08 10.12
CA VAL A 6 43.48 16.40 9.57
C VAL A 6 42.33 17.39 9.48
N GLU A 7 41.61 17.39 8.37
CA GLU A 7 40.44 18.23 8.16
C GLU A 7 39.17 17.39 8.25
N ILE A 8 38.20 17.85 9.06
CA ILE A 8 36.90 17.17 9.26
C ILE A 8 35.72 18.15 9.20
N ALA A 9 34.55 17.65 8.81
CA ALA A 9 33.30 18.36 8.96
C ALA A 9 32.87 18.42 10.44
N ALA A 10 32.37 19.57 10.88
CA ALA A 10 31.94 19.75 12.27
C ALA A 10 30.64 18.99 12.59
N LEU A 11 29.72 18.91 11.63
CA LEU A 11 28.44 18.18 11.72
C LEU A 11 27.55 18.60 12.90
N GLY A 12 27.52 19.89 13.21
CA GLY A 12 26.74 20.45 14.33
C GLY A 12 27.35 20.21 15.72
N ARG A 13 28.55 19.62 15.81
CA ARG A 13 29.27 19.42 17.08
C ARG A 13 29.92 20.74 17.53
N PRO A 14 29.90 21.05 18.84
CA PRO A 14 30.31 22.36 19.37
C PRO A 14 31.84 22.48 19.50
N PHE A 15 32.54 22.64 18.38
CA PHE A 15 33.99 22.85 18.36
C PHE A 15 34.41 24.25 18.83
N ALA A 16 35.53 24.33 19.54
CA ALA A 16 36.24 25.56 19.86
C ALA A 16 37.75 25.35 19.75
N LEU A 17 38.51 26.41 19.48
CA LEU A 17 39.97 26.35 19.41
C LEU A 17 40.56 25.84 20.73
N GLY A 18 41.58 24.98 20.63
CA GLY A 18 42.21 24.35 21.78
C GLY A 18 41.40 23.20 22.41
N MET A 19 40.22 22.84 21.88
CA MET A 19 39.51 21.64 22.32
C MET A 19 40.26 20.37 21.91
N LEU A 20 40.26 19.39 22.81
CA LEU A 20 40.85 18.08 22.57
C LEU A 20 39.85 17.15 21.86
N TYR A 21 40.36 16.28 21.00
CA TYR A 21 39.56 15.38 20.17
C TYR A 21 40.19 13.97 20.15
N ASP A 22 39.35 12.94 20.27
CA ASP A 22 39.75 11.55 20.07
C ASP A 22 39.31 11.08 18.67
N ALA A 23 40.23 11.17 17.71
CA ALA A 23 39.99 10.73 16.32
C ALA A 23 39.69 9.23 16.18
N ARG A 24 39.93 8.41 17.21
CA ARG A 24 39.64 6.97 17.17
C ARG A 24 38.15 6.70 17.41
N LYS A 25 37.50 7.58 18.16
CA LYS A 25 36.07 7.52 18.51
C LYS A 25 35.24 8.63 17.85
N ASP A 26 35.90 9.58 17.18
CA ASP A 26 35.32 10.83 16.67
C ASP A 26 34.59 11.67 17.72
N GLN A 27 35.17 11.72 18.92
CA GLN A 27 34.58 12.32 20.11
C GLN A 27 35.33 13.57 20.57
N LEU A 28 34.57 14.62 20.91
CA LEU A 28 35.07 15.80 21.62
C LEU A 28 35.33 15.47 23.10
N ILE A 29 36.51 15.82 23.60
CA ILE A 29 36.85 15.66 25.01
C ILE A 29 36.45 16.94 25.74
N THR A 30 35.40 16.86 26.55
CA THR A 30 34.85 18.01 27.28
C THR A 30 35.54 18.23 28.61
N GLY A 31 35.59 19.48 29.08
CA GLY A 31 36.20 19.84 30.37
C GLY A 31 37.73 20.00 30.38
N PHE A 32 38.40 19.72 29.26
CA PHE A 32 39.85 19.87 29.09
C PHE A 32 40.15 20.68 27.83
N SER A 33 41.24 21.45 27.85
CA SER A 33 41.69 22.25 26.72
C SER A 33 43.21 22.35 26.71
N LEU A 34 43.81 22.41 25.52
CA LEU A 34 45.26 22.39 25.33
C LEU A 34 45.99 23.40 26.25
N CYS A 35 45.44 24.60 26.39
CA CYS A 35 45.94 25.64 27.27
C CYS A 35 44.79 26.51 27.79
N ASN A 36 45.10 27.47 28.66
CA ASN A 36 44.07 28.34 29.22
C ASN A 36 43.46 29.28 28.14
N LYS A 37 42.28 29.84 28.44
CA LYS A 37 41.53 30.69 27.50
C LYS A 37 42.30 31.96 27.07
N GLU A 38 43.13 32.52 27.93
CA GLU A 38 43.91 33.74 27.62
C GLU A 38 45.03 33.44 26.63
N THR A 39 45.74 32.33 26.82
CA THR A 39 46.77 31.83 25.91
C THR A 39 46.17 31.50 24.54
N ILE A 40 45.00 30.87 24.49
CA ILE A 40 44.30 30.62 23.22
C ILE A 40 44.01 31.94 22.52
N LYS A 41 43.34 32.88 23.20
CA LYS A 41 43.00 34.19 22.62
C LYS A 41 44.21 34.96 22.11
N LYS A 42 45.32 34.98 22.85
CA LYS A 42 46.56 35.67 22.47
C LYS A 42 47.19 35.10 21.20
N ASN A 43 47.01 33.80 20.95
CA ASN A 43 47.62 33.08 19.83
C ASN A 43 46.63 32.76 18.69
N THR A 44 45.38 33.24 18.79
CA THR A 44 44.38 33.11 17.74
C THR A 44 44.51 34.24 16.72
N SER A 45 44.52 33.86 15.44
CA SER A 45 44.34 34.77 14.32
C SER A 45 42.99 34.53 13.67
N THR A 46 42.29 35.59 13.29
CA THR A 46 40.98 35.53 12.65
C THR A 46 41.06 36.16 11.26
N LYS A 47 40.49 35.48 10.27
CA LYS A 47 40.39 35.95 8.87
C LYS A 47 38.95 35.86 8.40
N ALA A 48 38.46 36.91 7.74
CA ALA A 48 37.18 36.85 7.06
C ALA A 48 37.26 35.89 5.87
N GLN A 49 36.26 35.02 5.74
CA GLN A 49 36.05 34.07 4.65
C GLN A 49 34.57 34.05 4.27
N ASN A 50 34.04 35.22 3.89
CA ASN A 50 32.64 35.37 3.51
C ASN A 50 32.40 34.74 2.14
N SER A 51 31.60 33.68 2.09
CA SER A 51 31.11 33.09 0.84
C SER A 51 29.71 32.51 1.03
N SER A 52 28.91 32.47 -0.03
CA SER A 52 27.60 31.82 -0.03
C SER A 52 27.41 31.08 -1.35
N SER A 53 26.93 29.85 -1.27
CA SER A 53 26.62 29.02 -2.43
C SER A 53 25.38 28.17 -2.15
N TYR A 54 24.88 27.54 -3.20
CA TYR A 54 23.77 26.59 -3.10
C TYR A 54 23.98 25.40 -4.02
N HIS A 55 23.29 24.32 -3.73
CA HIS A 55 23.29 23.13 -4.56
C HIS A 55 21.89 22.52 -4.58
N VAL A 56 21.46 21.98 -5.72
CA VAL A 56 20.21 21.24 -5.86
C VAL A 56 20.53 19.84 -6.33
N THR A 57 19.93 18.83 -5.69
CA THR A 57 20.13 17.42 -6.06
C THR A 57 18.84 16.64 -5.91
N ALA A 58 18.59 15.72 -6.86
CA ALA A 58 17.53 14.72 -6.76
C ALA A 58 18.03 13.40 -6.13
N SER A 59 19.32 13.31 -5.77
CA SER A 59 19.89 12.12 -5.13
C SER A 59 19.78 12.19 -3.60
N ASP A 60 19.35 11.07 -2.99
CA ASP A 60 19.23 10.90 -1.52
C ASP A 60 20.23 9.88 -0.95
N THR A 61 21.19 9.41 -1.77
CA THR A 61 22.19 8.42 -1.33
C THR A 61 23.06 8.97 -0.21
N LEU A 62 23.55 8.10 0.67
CA LEU A 62 24.47 8.48 1.73
C LEU A 62 25.76 9.07 1.15
N GLU A 63 26.21 8.62 -0.02
CA GLU A 63 27.29 9.26 -0.76
C GLU A 63 26.97 10.72 -1.08
N SER A 64 25.81 11.00 -1.72
CA SER A 64 25.41 12.36 -2.06
C SER A 64 25.28 13.25 -0.83
N LYS A 65 24.68 12.75 0.26
CA LYS A 65 24.55 13.49 1.53
C LYS A 65 25.91 13.79 2.16
N SER A 66 26.81 12.81 2.14
CA SER A 66 28.17 12.95 2.66
C SER A 66 28.95 14.00 1.86
N SER A 67 28.82 14.02 0.54
CA SER A 67 29.46 15.02 -0.33
C SER A 67 28.96 16.44 -0.05
N LEU A 68 27.65 16.65 0.11
CA LEU A 68 27.09 17.97 0.41
C LEU A 68 27.60 18.57 1.73
N LEU A 69 27.93 17.70 2.69
CA LEU A 69 28.43 18.07 4.02
C LEU A 69 29.96 18.03 4.14
N ASP A 70 30.69 17.85 3.03
CA ASP A 70 32.16 17.68 2.99
C ASP A 70 32.68 16.60 3.96
N VAL A 71 31.94 15.50 4.11
CA VAL A 71 32.31 14.39 4.99
C VAL A 71 33.43 13.58 4.33
N ASN A 72 34.59 13.51 4.99
CA ASN A 72 35.71 12.71 4.52
C ASN A 72 35.50 11.19 4.78
N VAL A 73 36.37 10.36 4.20
CA VAL A 73 36.26 8.89 4.27
C VAL A 73 36.29 8.37 5.72
N SER A 74 37.18 8.90 6.55
CA SER A 74 37.30 8.55 7.97
C SER A 74 36.00 8.81 8.72
N LEU A 75 35.48 10.04 8.61
CA LEU A 75 34.28 10.48 9.29
C LEU A 75 33.05 9.72 8.76
N LYS A 76 33.03 9.38 7.48
CA LYS A 76 31.99 8.54 6.88
C LYS A 76 31.94 7.15 7.51
N ALA A 77 33.09 6.52 7.77
CA ALA A 77 33.14 5.23 8.48
C ALA A 77 32.49 5.34 9.88
N SER A 78 32.72 6.44 10.58
CA SER A 78 32.11 6.70 11.89
C SER A 78 30.62 6.99 11.84
N ILE A 79 30.13 7.68 10.80
CA ILE A 79 28.69 7.88 10.57
C ILE A 79 28.00 6.53 10.30
N LEU A 80 28.60 5.71 9.42
CA LEU A 80 28.12 4.36 9.12
C LEU A 80 28.04 3.51 10.40
N GLY A 81 29.10 3.54 11.22
CA GLY A 81 29.17 2.87 12.51
C GLY A 81 28.34 3.50 13.63
N GLY A 82 27.75 4.68 13.44
CA GLY A 82 26.97 5.35 14.49
C GLY A 82 27.81 5.85 15.68
N LEU A 83 29.08 6.22 15.45
CA LEU A 83 29.94 6.84 16.46
C LEU A 83 29.67 8.34 16.67
N ILE A 84 29.06 8.98 15.67
CA ILE A 84 28.84 10.44 15.67
C ILE A 84 27.36 10.73 15.83
N GLU A 85 27.04 11.52 16.86
CA GLU A 85 25.76 12.21 16.96
C GLU A 85 25.84 13.53 16.18
N VAL A 86 24.96 13.68 15.19
CA VAL A 86 24.91 14.84 14.31
C VAL A 86 23.85 15.84 14.78
N GLY A 87 24.14 17.13 14.65
CA GLY A 87 23.22 18.21 15.03
C GLY A 87 22.99 19.21 13.91
N GLY A 88 22.00 20.10 14.11
CA GLY A 88 21.70 21.20 13.19
C GLY A 88 21.42 20.70 11.76
N SER A 89 22.09 21.32 10.80
CA SER A 89 21.99 20.96 9.38
C SER A 89 22.43 19.52 9.08
N ALA A 90 23.36 18.96 9.84
CA ALA A 90 23.88 17.61 9.63
C ALA A 90 22.87 16.52 9.98
N SER A 91 21.79 16.84 10.71
CA SER A 91 20.67 15.91 10.92
C SER A 91 20.00 15.48 9.60
N TYR A 92 20.22 16.20 8.50
CA TYR A 92 19.88 15.78 7.13
C TYR A 92 20.42 14.37 6.78
N LEU A 93 21.58 13.97 7.30
CA LEU A 93 22.14 12.63 7.09
C LEU A 93 21.21 11.50 7.56
N ASN A 94 20.37 11.78 8.56
CA ASN A 94 19.46 10.81 9.16
C ASN A 94 18.06 10.82 8.53
N ASP A 95 17.69 11.88 7.80
CA ASP A 95 16.41 11.89 7.07
C ASP A 95 16.52 10.95 5.87
N LYS A 96 15.50 10.11 5.67
CA LYS A 96 15.49 9.08 4.63
C LYS A 96 14.19 9.13 3.87
N LYS A 97 14.27 8.91 2.57
CA LYS A 97 13.11 8.70 1.70
C LYS A 97 12.27 7.52 2.19
N LYS A 98 10.94 7.63 2.20
CA LYS A 98 10.03 6.59 2.72
C LYS A 98 9.75 5.49 1.69
N PHE A 99 9.54 5.88 0.43
CA PHE A 99 9.13 5.00 -0.67
C PHE A 99 10.12 5.07 -1.83
N LYS A 100 10.20 4.03 -2.66
CA LYS A 100 11.02 4.06 -3.88
C LYS A 100 10.41 5.01 -4.91
N ASN A 101 9.09 4.97 -5.10
CA ASN A 101 8.28 5.78 -5.99
C ASN A 101 7.82 7.10 -5.33
N GLN A 102 8.70 7.71 -4.56
CA GLN A 102 8.58 9.08 -4.08
C GLN A 102 9.60 9.94 -4.83
N SER A 103 9.28 11.17 -5.19
CA SER A 103 10.29 12.11 -5.70
C SER A 103 10.84 12.91 -4.52
N ARG A 104 12.16 13.08 -4.49
CA ARG A 104 12.86 13.87 -3.49
C ARG A 104 13.85 14.80 -4.16
N ILE A 105 13.76 16.09 -3.83
CA ILE A 105 14.71 17.10 -4.28
C ILE A 105 15.20 17.85 -3.05
N THR A 106 16.51 17.98 -2.91
CA THR A 106 17.13 18.72 -1.80
C THR A 106 17.80 19.97 -2.33
N LEU A 107 17.45 21.13 -1.77
CA LEU A 107 18.17 22.39 -1.93
C LEU A 107 19.06 22.63 -0.71
N GLN A 108 20.37 22.71 -0.92
CA GLN A 108 21.34 23.12 0.09
C GLN A 108 21.64 24.61 -0.07
N TYR A 109 21.60 25.34 1.04
CA TYR A 109 22.28 26.62 1.23
C TYR A 109 23.54 26.39 2.08
N LYS A 110 24.66 26.98 1.67
CA LYS A 110 25.94 26.92 2.38
C LYS A 110 26.58 28.29 2.41
N ALA A 111 26.88 28.78 3.61
CA ALA A 111 27.59 30.03 3.80
C ALA A 111 28.78 29.85 4.75
N THR A 112 29.88 30.53 4.44
CA THR A 112 31.08 30.62 5.28
C THR A 112 31.28 32.07 5.68
N THR A 113 31.86 32.33 6.86
CA THR A 113 31.96 33.67 7.46
C THR A 113 33.38 33.98 7.91
N THR A 114 33.89 33.26 8.89
CA THR A 114 35.19 33.53 9.50
C THR A 114 35.99 32.25 9.65
N TYR A 115 37.29 32.37 9.46
CA TYR A 115 38.25 31.33 9.76
C TYR A 115 39.12 31.77 10.93
N GLU A 116 39.08 31.00 12.02
CA GLU A 116 39.94 31.20 13.18
C GLU A 116 41.03 30.14 13.23
N HIS A 117 42.25 30.55 13.55
CA HIS A 117 43.41 29.68 13.63
C HIS A 117 44.24 29.95 14.88
N LEU A 118 44.45 28.91 15.69
CA LEU A 118 45.33 28.90 16.84
C LEU A 118 46.75 28.52 16.40
N SER A 119 47.67 29.48 16.47
CA SER A 119 49.08 29.21 16.20
C SER A 119 49.75 28.52 17.39
N LEU A 120 50.33 27.35 17.14
CA LEU A 120 51.06 26.58 18.16
C LEU A 120 52.54 27.00 18.27
N SER A 121 53.08 27.75 17.31
CA SER A 121 54.53 28.07 17.26
C SER A 121 55.02 28.99 18.37
N HIS A 122 54.11 29.71 19.03
CA HIS A 122 54.41 30.71 20.05
C HIS A 122 53.93 30.31 21.46
N ILE A 123 53.37 29.11 21.62
CA ILE A 123 52.91 28.61 22.92
C ILE A 123 54.07 27.89 23.60
N GLU A 124 54.50 28.37 24.76
CA GLU A 124 55.57 27.73 25.51
C GLU A 124 55.08 26.45 26.21
N LYS A 125 55.96 25.46 26.40
CA LYS A 125 55.59 24.18 27.05
C LYS A 125 54.97 24.35 28.45
N LYS A 126 55.36 25.41 29.17
CA LYS A 126 54.82 25.75 30.50
C LYS A 126 53.38 26.32 30.47
N GLU A 127 52.93 26.82 29.32
CA GLU A 127 51.59 27.39 29.13
C GLU A 127 50.57 26.30 28.73
N LEU A 128 51.04 25.12 28.35
CA LEU A 128 50.20 23.96 28.09
C LEU A 128 49.64 23.40 29.40
N ASP A 129 48.38 23.01 29.40
CA ASP A 129 47.79 22.33 30.56
C ASP A 129 48.32 20.90 30.60
N ALA A 130 49.09 20.57 31.65
CA ALA A 130 49.62 19.23 31.85
C ALA A 130 48.52 18.17 31.90
N LYS A 131 47.30 18.54 32.31
CA LYS A 131 46.16 17.63 32.30
C LYS A 131 45.79 17.20 30.90
N SER A 132 45.99 18.03 29.87
CA SER A 132 45.62 17.76 28.48
C SER A 132 46.39 16.61 27.84
N PHE A 133 47.51 16.21 28.44
CA PHE A 133 48.32 15.06 28.01
C PHE A 133 48.17 13.86 28.97
N ASN A 134 47.20 13.90 29.88
CA ASN A 134 46.93 12.79 30.76
C ASN A 134 46.61 11.54 29.93
N PRO A 135 47.33 10.42 30.11
CA PRO A 135 47.08 9.18 29.38
C PRO A 135 45.63 8.69 29.46
N ASN A 136 44.90 9.07 30.52
CA ASN A 136 43.50 8.71 30.73
C ASN A 136 42.50 9.53 29.89
N LEU A 137 42.90 10.65 29.27
CA LEU A 137 41.99 11.52 28.50
C LEU A 137 41.68 11.04 27.09
N SER A 138 42.36 9.99 26.62
CA SER A 138 42.20 9.37 25.29
C SER A 138 42.31 10.31 24.08
N ALA A 139 42.61 11.60 24.26
CA ALA A 139 42.75 12.58 23.20
C ALA A 139 43.93 12.26 22.27
N THR A 140 43.70 12.40 20.96
CA THR A 140 44.73 12.20 19.94
C THR A 140 45.07 13.48 19.19
N HIS A 141 44.14 14.43 19.13
CA HIS A 141 44.27 15.68 18.40
C HIS A 141 43.77 16.88 19.21
N VAL A 142 44.12 18.07 18.75
CA VAL A 142 43.58 19.36 19.21
C VAL A 142 43.06 20.16 18.04
N ALA A 143 41.93 20.84 18.22
CA ALA A 143 41.37 21.77 17.24
C ALA A 143 42.22 23.06 17.15
N THR A 144 42.87 23.27 16.01
CA THR A 144 43.76 24.41 15.76
C THR A 144 43.27 25.32 14.65
N GLY A 145 42.29 24.91 13.86
CA GLY A 145 41.60 25.77 12.90
C GLY A 145 40.11 25.47 12.90
N ILE A 146 39.28 26.51 12.79
CA ILE A 146 37.83 26.37 12.67
C ILE A 146 37.34 27.36 11.62
N LEU A 147 36.60 26.85 10.64
CA LEU A 147 35.81 27.64 9.71
C LEU A 147 34.38 27.70 10.23
N TYR A 148 33.89 28.92 10.43
CA TYR A 148 32.54 29.22 10.86
C TYR A 148 31.65 29.57 9.67
N GLY A 149 30.39 29.20 9.77
CA GLY A 149 29.40 29.40 8.72
C GLY A 149 28.04 28.88 9.13
N ALA A 150 27.19 28.60 8.14
CA ALA A 150 25.92 27.93 8.34
C ALA A 150 25.53 27.15 7.09
N ASN A 151 24.98 25.95 7.29
CA ASN A 151 24.29 25.19 6.26
C ASN A 151 22.78 25.17 6.53
N ALA A 152 22.01 25.02 5.47
CA ALA A 152 20.59 24.69 5.55
C ALA A 152 20.18 23.77 4.39
N PHE A 153 19.37 22.77 4.69
CA PHE A 153 18.81 21.82 3.73
C PHE A 153 17.30 21.95 3.72
N PHE A 154 16.76 22.19 2.53
CA PHE A 154 15.34 22.15 2.22
C PHE A 154 15.07 20.86 1.46
N VAL A 155 14.49 19.87 2.15
CA VAL A 155 14.20 18.56 1.58
C VAL A 155 12.74 18.56 1.13
N PHE A 156 12.53 18.53 -0.18
CA PHE A 156 11.21 18.49 -0.78
C PHE A 156 10.84 17.04 -1.10
N ASP A 157 9.78 16.55 -0.47
CA ASP A 157 9.26 15.19 -0.65
C ASP A 157 7.88 15.22 -1.30
N SER A 158 7.70 14.48 -2.39
CA SER A 158 6.36 14.21 -2.93
C SER A 158 5.64 13.16 -2.09
N GLU A 159 4.32 13.06 -2.28
CA GLU A 159 3.57 11.84 -1.94
C GLU A 159 4.06 10.64 -2.78
N LYS A 160 3.56 9.42 -2.48
CA LYS A 160 3.81 8.24 -3.33
C LYS A 160 3.18 8.50 -4.70
N LEU A 161 3.98 8.32 -5.75
CA LEU A 161 3.60 8.54 -7.14
C LEU A 161 3.55 7.21 -7.89
N ASP A 162 2.79 7.16 -8.97
CA ASP A 162 2.93 6.09 -9.96
C ASP A 162 4.29 6.20 -10.66
N SER A 163 4.89 5.06 -10.99
CA SER A 163 6.20 5.00 -11.65
C SER A 163 6.27 5.80 -12.95
N SER A 164 5.17 5.88 -13.70
CA SER A 164 5.04 6.66 -14.94
C SER A 164 5.06 8.18 -14.73
N SER A 165 4.60 8.65 -13.56
CA SER A 165 4.51 10.07 -13.22
C SER A 165 5.73 10.59 -12.47
N LEU A 166 6.49 9.68 -11.84
CA LEU A 166 7.64 9.97 -10.99
C LEU A 166 8.66 10.89 -11.66
N GLN A 167 9.06 10.56 -12.88
CA GLN A 167 10.07 11.32 -13.62
C GLN A 167 9.56 12.72 -14.00
N LYS A 168 8.36 12.82 -14.58
CA LYS A 168 7.80 14.10 -15.05
C LYS A 168 7.60 15.09 -13.90
N ILE A 169 6.97 14.64 -12.80
CA ILE A 169 6.71 15.46 -11.63
C ILE A 169 8.02 15.85 -10.96
N GLY A 170 8.95 14.91 -10.80
CA GLY A 170 10.26 15.16 -10.20
C GLY A 170 11.08 16.20 -10.97
N THR A 171 11.21 16.06 -12.29
CA THR A 171 11.95 17.02 -13.12
C THR A 171 11.33 18.41 -13.09
N SER A 172 9.99 18.51 -13.11
CA SER A 172 9.30 19.81 -13.05
C SER A 172 9.51 20.49 -11.68
N ALA A 173 9.47 19.73 -10.59
CA ALA A 173 9.74 20.24 -9.25
C ALA A 173 11.21 20.65 -9.08
N GLU A 174 12.16 19.87 -9.61
CA GLU A 174 13.59 20.20 -9.59
C GLU A 174 13.88 21.53 -10.29
N LEU A 175 13.29 21.77 -11.46
CA LEU A 175 13.39 23.05 -12.17
C LEU A 175 12.84 24.21 -11.34
N ALA A 176 11.70 24.04 -10.68
CA ALA A 176 11.11 25.05 -9.81
C ALA A 176 11.98 25.33 -8.58
N ILE A 177 12.52 24.28 -7.94
CA ILE A 177 13.37 24.39 -6.76
C ILE A 177 14.71 25.05 -7.09
N ASN A 178 15.28 24.79 -8.26
CA ASN A 178 16.51 25.44 -8.73
C ASN A 178 16.35 26.95 -8.97
N LYS A 179 15.10 27.43 -9.11
CA LYS A 179 14.79 28.86 -9.20
C LYS A 179 14.72 29.56 -7.84
N ILE A 180 14.62 28.83 -6.71
CA ILE A 180 14.47 29.39 -5.35
C ILE A 180 15.50 30.50 -5.06
N PRO A 181 16.81 30.31 -5.31
CA PRO A 181 17.81 31.35 -5.03
C PRO A 181 17.65 32.63 -5.86
N GLY A 182 16.95 32.55 -6.99
CA GLY A 182 16.67 33.69 -7.87
C GLY A 182 15.46 34.52 -7.43
N PHE A 183 14.60 34.01 -6.52
CA PHE A 183 13.49 34.79 -6.01
C PHE A 183 14.01 35.85 -5.02
N SER A 184 13.92 37.10 -5.43
CA SER A 184 14.15 38.24 -4.54
C SER A 184 12.83 38.98 -4.32
N PHE A 185 12.50 39.25 -3.05
CA PHE A 185 11.37 40.10 -2.69
C PHE A 185 11.64 41.59 -2.92
N GLU A 186 12.91 41.96 -3.10
CA GLU A 186 13.37 43.35 -3.26
C GLU A 186 13.79 43.70 -4.69
N ALA A 187 14.12 42.71 -5.53
CA ALA A 187 14.55 42.94 -6.91
C ALA A 187 13.37 43.07 -7.89
N LYS A 188 13.52 43.95 -8.90
CA LYS A 188 12.53 44.18 -9.96
C LYS A 188 12.35 43.01 -10.95
N VAL A 189 13.16 41.95 -10.85
CA VAL A 189 13.06 40.77 -11.74
C VAL A 189 12.23 39.71 -11.03
N LYS A 190 11.01 39.51 -11.51
CA LYS A 190 10.09 38.50 -10.99
C LYS A 190 10.44 37.16 -11.65
N VAL A 191 11.02 36.23 -10.88
CA VAL A 191 11.17 34.85 -11.34
C VAL A 191 9.77 34.24 -11.39
N GLU A 192 9.29 33.89 -12.58
CA GLU A 192 7.97 33.28 -12.76
C GLU A 192 8.11 31.76 -12.95
N LEU A 193 7.24 31.04 -12.24
CA LEU A 193 7.05 29.60 -12.44
C LEU A 193 6.05 29.36 -13.56
N THR A 194 6.31 28.35 -14.40
CA THR A 194 5.32 27.84 -15.36
C THR A 194 4.16 27.20 -14.60
N ASP A 195 3.02 27.01 -15.28
CA ASP A 195 1.87 26.36 -14.65
C ASP A 195 2.17 24.89 -14.30
N GLU A 196 3.02 24.22 -15.07
CA GLU A 196 3.51 22.87 -14.77
C GLU A 196 4.38 22.83 -13.51
N GLU A 197 5.29 23.80 -13.35
CA GLU A 197 6.15 23.93 -12.17
C GLU A 197 5.34 24.24 -10.89
N LYS A 198 4.33 25.12 -10.99
CA LYS A 198 3.39 25.40 -9.89
C LYS A 198 2.60 24.15 -9.51
N ALA A 199 2.05 23.44 -10.51
CA ALA A 199 1.30 22.22 -10.27
C ALA A 199 2.17 21.11 -9.64
N ALA A 200 3.43 21.02 -10.05
CA ALA A 200 4.38 20.05 -9.49
C ALA A 200 4.72 20.38 -8.03
N THR A 201 5.12 21.63 -7.74
CA THR A 201 5.52 22.04 -6.38
C THR A 201 4.41 21.92 -5.33
N ASN A 202 3.14 22.09 -5.73
CA ASN A 202 1.99 21.83 -4.86
C ASN A 202 1.84 20.37 -4.39
N LYS A 203 2.53 19.42 -5.05
CA LYS A 203 2.55 18.00 -4.66
C LYS A 203 3.71 17.65 -3.73
N PHE A 204 4.53 18.63 -3.34
CA PHE A 204 5.68 18.44 -2.47
C PHE A 204 5.47 19.13 -1.13
N SER A 205 5.84 18.42 -0.08
CA SER A 205 6.08 18.99 1.25
C SER A 205 7.54 19.38 1.41
N CYS A 206 7.83 20.35 2.27
CA CYS A 206 9.20 20.75 2.61
C CYS A 206 9.54 20.36 4.06
N LYS A 207 10.73 19.80 4.27
CA LYS A 207 11.36 19.65 5.59
C LYS A 207 12.63 20.50 5.64
N PHE A 208 12.94 21.04 6.81
CA PHE A 208 14.10 21.91 7.00
C PHE A 208 15.08 21.34 8.03
N TYR A 209 16.36 21.32 7.66
CA TYR A 209 17.47 20.99 8.54
C TYR A 209 18.53 22.07 8.40
N GLY A 210 18.72 22.91 9.41
CA GLY A 210 19.64 24.04 9.30
C GLY A 210 20.32 24.39 10.62
N ASP A 211 21.40 25.16 10.49
CA ASP A 211 22.18 25.63 11.64
C ASP A 211 21.66 26.97 12.20
N LEU A 212 20.74 27.62 11.49
CA LEU A 212 20.14 28.90 11.87
C LEU A 212 18.80 28.67 12.56
N ILE A 213 18.53 29.46 13.61
CA ILE A 213 17.27 29.42 14.35
C ILE A 213 16.20 30.16 13.54
N LEU A 214 15.09 29.49 13.25
CA LEU A 214 13.93 30.04 12.57
C LEU A 214 12.75 30.21 13.53
N ASP A 215 11.93 31.24 13.32
CA ASP A 215 10.65 31.39 14.03
C ASP A 215 9.68 30.24 13.69
N LYS A 216 9.69 29.81 12.42
CA LYS A 216 8.86 28.73 11.90
C LYS A 216 9.62 28.00 10.78
N ASN A 217 9.63 26.68 10.84
CA ASN A 217 10.21 25.86 9.77
C ASN A 217 9.31 25.86 8.52
N PRO A 218 9.88 25.90 7.32
CA PRO A 218 9.12 25.85 6.08
C PRO A 218 8.48 24.48 5.88
N ALA A 219 7.22 24.47 5.44
CA ALA A 219 6.47 23.24 5.13
C ALA A 219 6.03 23.16 3.66
N THR A 220 6.02 24.28 2.94
CA THR A 220 5.65 24.37 1.51
C THR A 220 6.76 24.98 0.67
N PHE A 221 6.57 24.97 -0.65
CA PHE A 221 7.46 25.65 -1.58
C PHE A 221 7.56 27.15 -1.31
N GLU A 222 6.44 27.84 -1.08
CA GLU A 222 6.41 29.28 -0.80
C GLU A 222 7.09 29.62 0.53
N ASP A 223 6.87 28.78 1.55
CA ASP A 223 7.55 28.94 2.84
C ASP A 223 9.07 28.78 2.67
N ALA A 224 9.51 27.83 1.85
CA ALA A 224 10.92 27.63 1.54
C ALA A 224 11.54 28.82 0.82
N VAL A 225 10.85 29.40 -0.18
CA VAL A 225 11.29 30.63 -0.87
C VAL A 225 11.49 31.78 0.11
N LYS A 226 10.48 32.04 0.97
CA LYS A 226 10.56 33.10 1.99
C LYS A 226 11.71 32.85 2.96
N THR A 227 11.84 31.62 3.45
CA THR A 227 12.88 31.24 4.40
C THR A 227 14.26 31.39 3.79
N TYR A 228 14.47 30.89 2.56
CA TYR A 228 15.74 30.98 1.84
C TYR A 228 16.20 32.44 1.69
N SER A 229 15.29 33.34 1.31
CA SER A 229 15.61 34.77 1.14
C SER A 229 16.09 35.46 2.41
N ARG A 230 15.72 34.94 3.60
CA ARG A 230 16.10 35.50 4.91
C ARG A 230 17.36 34.87 5.49
N LEU A 231 17.87 33.76 4.96
CA LEU A 231 19.05 33.07 5.52
C LEU A 231 20.30 33.97 5.60
N PRO A 232 20.63 34.82 4.60
CA PRO A 232 21.77 35.71 4.71
C PRO A 232 21.64 36.73 5.84
N GLU A 233 20.44 37.24 6.08
CA GLU A 233 20.17 38.18 7.18
C GLU A 233 20.25 37.49 8.54
N LEU A 234 19.70 36.28 8.64
CA LEU A 234 19.70 35.47 9.85
C LEU A 234 21.11 35.01 10.26
N LEU A 235 22.03 34.88 9.32
CA LEU A 235 23.45 34.60 9.62
C LEU A 235 24.11 35.76 10.39
N GLY A 236 23.60 36.98 10.21
CA GLY A 236 24.12 38.20 10.81
C GLY A 236 25.20 38.87 9.97
N LYS A 237 25.37 40.19 10.13
CA LYS A 237 26.30 41.00 9.31
C LYS A 237 27.76 40.58 9.46
N ASN A 238 28.13 40.02 10.61
CA ASN A 238 29.48 39.53 10.89
C ASN A 238 29.50 38.01 11.17
N GLY A 239 28.42 37.29 10.84
CA GLY A 239 28.31 35.87 11.18
C GLY A 239 28.05 35.63 12.67
N GLU A 240 27.32 36.52 13.35
CA GLU A 240 27.02 36.43 14.78
C GLU A 240 26.32 35.10 15.15
N ASN A 241 25.56 34.53 14.21
CA ASN A 241 24.85 33.27 14.37
C ASN A 241 25.54 32.10 13.65
N SER A 242 26.81 32.27 13.26
CA SER A 242 27.57 31.20 12.61
C SER A 242 27.97 30.09 13.60
N VAL A 243 28.05 28.87 13.08
CA VAL A 243 28.50 27.68 13.80
C VAL A 243 29.76 27.11 13.14
N PRO A 244 30.56 26.29 13.84
CA PRO A 244 31.62 25.52 13.20
C PRO A 244 31.06 24.65 12.08
N ILE A 245 31.62 24.76 10.88
CA ILE A 245 31.27 23.90 9.73
C ILE A 245 32.43 23.00 9.33
N LYS A 246 33.68 23.45 9.50
CA LYS A 246 34.90 22.70 9.16
C LYS A 246 35.98 22.93 10.23
N VAL A 247 36.72 21.88 10.55
CA VAL A 247 37.71 21.89 11.64
C VAL A 247 39.01 21.26 11.19
N TRP A 248 40.11 21.91 11.57
CA TRP A 248 41.46 21.42 11.38
C TRP A 248 42.01 20.94 12.72
N LEU A 249 42.43 19.68 12.73
CA LEU A 249 42.90 18.95 13.89
C LEU A 249 44.39 18.71 13.77
N THR A 250 45.18 19.19 14.73
CA THR A 250 46.61 18.91 14.81
C THR A 250 46.86 17.74 15.77
N PRO A 251 47.67 16.74 15.39
CA PRO A 251 48.03 15.64 16.29
C PRO A 251 48.68 16.15 17.58
N LEU A 252 48.25 15.63 18.73
CA LEU A 252 48.86 15.98 20.02
C LEU A 252 50.29 15.45 20.15
N LYS A 253 50.63 14.39 19.41
CA LYS A 253 51.97 13.80 19.38
C LYS A 253 53.04 14.76 18.84
N ASP A 254 52.64 15.74 18.03
CA ASP A 254 53.51 16.82 17.56
C ASP A 254 53.94 17.75 18.72
N LEU A 255 53.19 17.76 19.83
CA LEU A 255 53.43 18.60 21.01
C LEU A 255 53.99 17.80 22.20
N GLU A 256 53.47 16.59 22.43
CA GLU A 256 53.89 15.71 23.51
C GLU A 256 54.00 14.26 22.99
N PRO A 257 55.22 13.70 22.86
CA PRO A 257 55.44 12.39 22.24
C PRO A 257 54.70 11.22 22.91
N SER A 258 54.32 11.34 24.19
CA SER A 258 53.55 10.32 24.91
C SER A 258 52.04 10.37 24.68
N ALA A 259 51.54 11.34 23.89
CA ALA A 259 50.12 11.45 23.59
C ALA A 259 49.60 10.25 22.79
N SER A 260 48.31 9.94 22.93
CA SER A 260 47.68 8.88 22.13
C SER A 260 47.69 9.26 20.65
N GLU A 261 47.80 8.25 19.78
CA GLU A 261 47.91 8.42 18.33
C GLU A 261 46.79 7.68 17.59
N LEU A 262 46.44 8.19 16.42
CA LEU A 262 45.64 7.47 15.42
C LEU A 262 46.59 6.57 14.61
N MET A 263 46.52 5.26 14.82
CA MET A 263 47.49 4.30 14.26
C MET A 263 47.13 3.81 12.85
N GLY A 264 45.87 3.91 12.46
CA GLY A 264 45.36 3.46 11.18
C GLY A 264 43.94 3.98 10.93
N ASP A 265 43.43 3.72 9.73
CA ASP A 265 42.06 4.07 9.34
C ASP A 265 41.56 3.14 8.23
N PHE A 266 40.31 3.32 7.81
CA PHE A 266 39.68 2.50 6.79
C PHE A 266 40.12 2.87 5.37
N SER A 267 40.34 1.85 4.55
CA SER A 267 40.50 2.03 3.11
C SER A 267 39.22 2.58 2.49
N VAL A 268 39.38 3.44 1.47
CA VAL A 268 38.26 4.01 0.70
C VAL A 268 37.36 2.89 0.13
N GLY A 269 37.97 1.79 -0.33
CA GLY A 269 37.26 0.63 -0.85
C GLY A 269 36.35 -0.03 0.18
N LEU A 270 36.81 -0.17 1.43
CA LEU A 270 36.02 -0.80 2.49
C LEU A 270 34.88 0.10 2.97
N VAL A 271 35.10 1.41 3.09
CA VAL A 271 34.03 2.38 3.43
C VAL A 271 32.95 2.40 2.33
N ARG A 272 33.35 2.32 1.05
CA ARG A 272 32.40 2.18 -0.07
C ARG A 272 31.60 0.89 0.04
N LYS A 273 32.25 -0.26 0.25
CA LYS A 273 31.59 -1.56 0.47
C LYS A 273 30.57 -1.51 1.61
N ALA A 274 30.89 -0.84 2.72
CA ALA A 274 29.99 -0.67 3.86
C ALA A 274 28.80 0.26 3.52
N THR A 275 29.05 1.33 2.76
CA THR A 275 28.01 2.24 2.25
C THR A 275 27.03 1.45 1.38
N ASP A 276 27.53 0.78 0.33
CA ASP A 276 26.72 0.02 -0.63
C ASP A 276 25.87 -1.05 0.06
N THR A 277 26.44 -1.72 1.08
CA THR A 277 25.72 -2.73 1.88
C THR A 277 24.53 -2.14 2.63
N LEU A 278 24.72 -1.01 3.33
CA LEU A 278 23.63 -0.36 4.06
C LEU A 278 22.59 0.27 3.13
N GLU A 279 23.02 0.77 1.96
CA GLU A 279 22.11 1.30 0.94
C GLU A 279 21.25 0.21 0.31
N SER A 280 21.83 -0.95 -0.04
CA SER A 280 21.08 -2.09 -0.59
C SER A 280 19.96 -2.56 0.37
N ILE A 281 20.26 -2.71 1.67
CA ILE A 281 19.23 -3.04 2.67
C ILE A 281 18.16 -1.94 2.75
N ARG A 282 18.57 -0.67 2.65
CA ARG A 282 17.64 0.46 2.67
C ARG A 282 16.71 0.47 1.47
N GLU A 283 17.19 0.09 0.29
CA GLU A 283 16.33 -0.06 -0.89
C GLU A 283 15.26 -1.13 -0.67
N MET A 284 15.62 -2.25 -0.04
CA MET A 284 14.66 -3.31 0.34
C MET A 284 13.63 -2.81 1.35
N GLU A 285 14.03 -2.01 2.34
CA GLU A 285 13.10 -1.38 3.29
C GLU A 285 12.11 -0.44 2.58
N MET A 286 12.57 0.38 1.63
CA MET A 286 11.70 1.27 0.85
C MET A 286 10.71 0.50 -0.02
N ARG A 287 11.16 -0.59 -0.66
CA ARG A 287 10.31 -1.48 -1.45
C ARG A 287 9.27 -2.18 -0.58
N CYS A 288 9.66 -2.63 0.61
CA CYS A 288 8.73 -3.19 1.60
C CYS A 288 7.67 -2.16 2.07
N ASN A 289 8.07 -0.90 2.28
CA ASN A 289 7.14 0.17 2.61
C ASN A 289 6.10 0.42 1.50
N GLU A 290 6.47 0.24 0.23
CA GLU A 290 5.51 0.35 -0.87
C GLU A 290 4.46 -0.75 -0.82
N ALA A 291 4.87 -1.98 -0.52
CA ALA A 291 3.98 -3.11 -0.33
C ALA A 291 3.06 -2.92 0.89
N LEU A 292 3.58 -2.41 2.01
CA LEU A 292 2.79 -2.10 3.21
C LEU A 292 1.74 -1.01 2.99
N ASP A 293 1.96 -0.12 2.03
CA ASP A 293 1.10 1.00 1.65
C ASP A 293 0.06 0.62 0.58
N GLU A 294 0.06 -0.62 0.09
CA GLU A 294 -0.99 -1.10 -0.80
C GLU A 294 -2.31 -1.24 -0.03
N LYS A 295 -3.39 -0.66 -0.55
CA LYS A 295 -4.74 -0.70 0.05
C LYS A 295 -5.20 -2.11 0.44
N VAL A 296 -4.86 -3.12 -0.37
CA VAL A 296 -5.22 -4.52 -0.08
C VAL A 296 -4.49 -5.07 1.16
N VAL A 297 -3.26 -4.61 1.41
CA VAL A 297 -2.46 -4.98 2.59
C VAL A 297 -3.00 -4.27 3.83
N GLU A 298 -3.42 -3.00 3.70
CA GLU A 298 -4.10 -2.27 4.79
C GLU A 298 -5.43 -2.94 5.19
N CYS A 299 -6.20 -3.45 4.23
CA CYS A 299 -7.46 -4.14 4.48
C CYS A 299 -7.31 -5.50 5.17
N PHE A 300 -6.15 -6.14 5.07
CA PHE A 300 -5.95 -7.52 5.52
C PHE A 300 -4.76 -7.64 6.49
N PRO A 301 -5.03 -7.69 7.82
CA PRO A 301 -4.01 -7.66 8.85
C PRO A 301 -2.92 -8.72 8.72
N GLU A 302 -3.24 -9.92 8.23
CA GLU A 302 -2.27 -11.01 8.07
C GLU A 302 -1.20 -10.68 7.01
N LEU A 303 -1.57 -10.02 5.91
CA LEU A 303 -0.59 -9.51 4.95
C LEU A 303 0.27 -8.42 5.59
N TYR A 304 -0.36 -7.46 6.27
CA TYR A 304 0.37 -6.37 6.92
C TYR A 304 1.41 -6.91 7.92
N LYS A 305 1.01 -7.83 8.80
CA LYS A 305 1.88 -8.48 9.79
C LYS A 305 3.08 -9.18 9.12
N LYS A 306 2.85 -9.88 8.01
CA LYS A 306 3.91 -10.59 7.27
C LYS A 306 4.98 -9.62 6.74
N PHE A 307 4.58 -8.56 6.04
CA PHE A 307 5.52 -7.56 5.52
C PHE A 307 6.15 -6.73 6.65
N LYS A 308 5.39 -6.42 7.70
CA LYS A 308 5.90 -5.69 8.87
C LYS A 308 7.00 -6.49 9.58
N ARG A 309 6.83 -7.80 9.74
CA ARG A 309 7.86 -8.69 10.30
C ARG A 309 9.14 -8.66 9.48
N PHE A 310 9.05 -8.77 8.15
CA PHE A 310 10.22 -8.65 7.27
C PHE A 310 10.92 -7.30 7.43
N HIS A 311 10.16 -6.21 7.39
CA HIS A 311 10.68 -4.84 7.57
C HIS A 311 11.42 -4.69 8.90
N ASP A 312 10.85 -5.19 10.00
CA ASP A 312 11.45 -5.05 11.33
C ASP A 312 12.74 -5.87 11.46
N LEU A 313 12.78 -7.08 10.89
CA LEU A 313 14.00 -7.90 10.84
C LEU A 313 15.12 -7.22 10.04
N CYS A 314 14.81 -6.55 8.92
CA CYS A 314 15.80 -5.77 8.17
C CYS A 314 16.38 -4.61 9.01
N ASN A 315 15.53 -3.90 9.77
CA ASN A 315 15.99 -2.83 10.67
C ASN A 315 16.87 -3.36 11.80
N ASP A 316 16.50 -4.49 12.41
CA ASP A 316 17.29 -5.15 13.45
C ASP A 316 18.66 -5.57 12.92
N TYR A 317 18.71 -6.11 11.70
CA TYR A 317 19.95 -6.49 11.03
C TYR A 317 20.84 -5.28 10.72
N THR A 318 20.26 -4.21 10.15
CA THR A 318 20.96 -2.92 9.94
C THR A 318 21.55 -2.41 11.24
N THR A 319 20.78 -2.44 12.33
CA THR A 319 21.24 -2.03 13.66
C THR A 319 22.41 -2.90 14.15
N MET A 320 22.32 -4.21 13.96
CA MET A 320 23.38 -5.15 14.33
C MET A 320 24.68 -4.92 13.54
N LEU A 321 24.60 -4.63 12.24
CA LEU A 321 25.75 -4.24 11.41
C LEU A 321 26.38 -2.95 11.95
N ARG A 322 25.58 -1.90 12.16
CA ARG A 322 26.05 -0.60 12.67
C ARG A 322 26.72 -0.74 14.03
N GLN A 323 26.11 -1.42 14.99
CA GLN A 323 26.68 -1.65 16.32
C GLN A 323 27.97 -2.48 16.28
N THR A 324 28.09 -3.43 15.35
CA THR A 324 29.32 -4.20 15.19
C THR A 324 30.44 -3.32 14.64
N MET A 325 30.16 -2.48 13.64
CA MET A 325 31.11 -1.48 13.14
C MET A 325 31.49 -0.46 14.23
N GLN A 326 30.51 0.04 15.01
CA GLN A 326 30.73 0.96 16.13
C GLN A 326 31.78 0.46 17.11
N LYS A 327 31.78 -0.85 17.40
CA LYS A 327 32.74 -1.49 18.32
C LYS A 327 34.12 -1.69 17.68
N LYS A 328 34.17 -1.97 16.37
CA LYS A 328 35.42 -2.28 15.66
C LYS A 328 36.20 -1.04 15.23
N ILE A 329 35.52 0.04 14.84
CA ILE A 329 36.16 1.27 14.33
C ILE A 329 37.22 1.81 15.32
N PRO A 330 36.95 1.98 16.62
CA PRO A 330 37.98 2.47 17.54
C PRO A 330 39.15 1.51 17.69
N LEU A 331 38.92 0.19 17.69
CA LEU A 331 39.98 -0.82 17.82
C LEU A 331 40.93 -0.80 16.61
N ILE A 332 40.38 -0.62 15.41
CA ILE A 332 41.15 -0.50 14.16
C ILE A 332 41.98 0.78 14.19
N ARG A 333 41.38 1.90 14.58
CA ARG A 333 42.06 3.18 14.71
C ARG A 333 43.11 3.23 15.82
N GLU A 334 42.96 2.38 16.84
CA GLU A 334 43.97 2.12 17.89
C GLU A 334 45.09 1.17 17.43
N GLY A 335 44.96 0.51 16.27
CA GLY A 335 45.92 -0.51 15.79
C GLY A 335 45.80 -1.86 16.52
N LYS A 336 44.72 -2.08 17.27
CA LYS A 336 44.44 -3.34 18.01
C LYS A 336 43.74 -4.39 17.16
N GLU A 337 43.10 -3.97 16.07
CA GLU A 337 42.42 -4.85 15.12
C GLU A 337 42.71 -4.39 13.68
N ASP A 338 42.63 -5.30 12.72
CA ASP A 338 42.82 -5.00 11.29
C ASP A 338 41.45 -4.73 10.62
N GLU A 339 41.44 -3.87 9.59
CA GLU A 339 40.21 -3.52 8.86
C GLU A 339 39.52 -4.74 8.22
N LYS A 340 40.26 -5.83 7.97
CA LYS A 340 39.74 -7.13 7.52
C LYS A 340 38.64 -7.68 8.42
N SER A 341 38.60 -7.28 9.69
CA SER A 341 37.52 -7.67 10.60
C SER A 341 36.16 -7.10 10.20
N VAL A 342 36.13 -5.88 9.67
CA VAL A 342 34.93 -5.25 9.09
C VAL A 342 34.71 -5.78 7.68
N GLU A 343 35.77 -6.02 6.90
CA GLU A 343 35.64 -6.66 5.59
C GLU A 343 34.93 -8.02 5.67
N LYS A 344 35.34 -8.86 6.65
CA LYS A 344 34.70 -10.14 6.94
C LYS A 344 33.23 -9.99 7.32
N LEU A 345 32.88 -8.98 8.13
CA LEU A 345 31.47 -8.70 8.47
C LEU A 345 30.63 -8.45 7.21
N LEU A 346 31.15 -7.68 6.27
CA LEU A 346 30.48 -7.36 5.00
C LEU A 346 30.47 -8.55 4.03
N ASP A 347 31.46 -9.43 4.08
CA ASP A 347 31.43 -10.68 3.31
C ASP A 347 30.46 -11.72 3.88
N ASP A 348 30.32 -11.77 5.20
CA ASP A 348 29.34 -12.61 5.89
C ASP A 348 27.91 -12.14 5.58
N HIS A 349 27.68 -10.83 5.40
CA HIS A 349 26.41 -10.28 4.93
C HIS A 349 25.95 -10.89 3.60
N LYS A 350 26.85 -11.00 2.62
CA LYS A 350 26.53 -11.55 1.28
C LYS A 350 26.04 -13.00 1.34
N LYS A 351 26.38 -13.74 2.40
CA LYS A 351 26.00 -15.14 2.62
C LYS A 351 24.85 -15.29 3.63
N SER A 352 24.40 -14.18 4.20
CA SER A 352 23.33 -14.16 5.21
C SER A 352 21.95 -14.17 4.55
N PRO A 353 20.87 -14.49 5.27
CA PRO A 353 19.50 -14.32 4.75
C PRO A 353 19.13 -12.85 4.52
N PHE A 354 20.01 -11.90 4.83
CA PHE A 354 19.84 -10.48 4.57
C PHE A 354 20.60 -10.00 3.33
N SER A 355 21.18 -10.91 2.53
CA SER A 355 21.78 -10.51 1.25
C SER A 355 20.73 -9.97 0.30
N GLU A 356 21.13 -9.04 -0.56
CA GLU A 356 20.28 -8.44 -1.59
C GLU A 356 19.50 -9.50 -2.39
N GLU A 357 20.19 -10.54 -2.87
CA GLU A 357 19.58 -11.64 -3.64
C GLU A 357 18.38 -12.28 -2.91
N TYR A 358 18.51 -12.56 -1.61
CA TYR A 358 17.44 -13.23 -0.87
C TYR A 358 16.32 -12.28 -0.45
N LEU A 359 16.67 -11.04 -0.07
CA LEU A 359 15.68 -10.02 0.26
C LEU A 359 14.82 -9.66 -0.95
N ASP A 360 15.45 -9.46 -2.12
CA ASP A 360 14.73 -9.19 -3.38
C ASP A 360 13.80 -10.33 -3.74
N LYS A 361 14.28 -11.58 -3.66
CA LYS A 361 13.47 -12.75 -3.99
C LYS A 361 12.28 -12.90 -3.06
N TRP A 362 12.42 -12.56 -1.78
CA TRP A 362 11.31 -12.58 -0.83
C TRP A 362 10.27 -11.50 -1.17
N LEU A 363 10.72 -10.29 -1.51
CA LEU A 363 9.84 -9.19 -1.92
C LEU A 363 9.14 -9.48 -3.25
N ASP A 364 9.81 -10.06 -4.24
CA ASP A 364 9.20 -10.52 -5.50
C ASP A 364 8.04 -11.51 -5.24
N ASN A 365 8.28 -12.47 -4.34
CA ASN A 365 7.26 -13.44 -3.94
C ASN A 365 6.07 -12.76 -3.26
N GLY A 366 6.35 -11.86 -2.31
CA GLY A 366 5.33 -11.12 -1.59
C GLY A 366 4.49 -10.22 -2.50
N GLU A 367 5.12 -9.49 -3.41
CA GLU A 367 4.43 -8.63 -4.38
C GLU A 367 3.54 -9.44 -5.33
N ARG A 368 3.99 -10.64 -5.73
CA ARG A 368 3.14 -11.57 -6.49
C ARG A 368 1.91 -12.00 -5.69
N GLU A 369 2.08 -12.33 -4.42
CA GLU A 369 0.97 -12.69 -3.52
C GLU A 369 -0.04 -11.52 -3.40
N ILE A 370 0.44 -10.30 -3.15
CA ILE A 370 -0.37 -9.07 -3.11
C ILE A 370 -1.16 -8.91 -4.41
N ASN A 371 -0.51 -9.03 -5.57
CA ASN A 371 -1.16 -8.83 -6.87
C ASN A 371 -2.28 -9.84 -7.14
N ILE A 372 -2.14 -11.09 -6.70
CA ILE A 372 -3.18 -12.11 -6.88
C ILE A 372 -4.38 -11.81 -5.97
N ILE A 373 -4.13 -11.46 -4.71
CA ILE A 373 -5.19 -11.11 -3.75
C ILE A 373 -5.93 -9.85 -4.22
N LYS A 374 -5.18 -8.82 -4.63
CA LYS A 374 -5.72 -7.59 -5.25
C LYS A 374 -6.60 -7.91 -6.45
N SER A 375 -6.13 -8.77 -7.37
CA SER A 375 -6.93 -9.17 -8.53
C SER A 375 -8.25 -9.84 -8.18
N CYS A 376 -8.32 -10.59 -7.08
CA CYS A 376 -9.57 -11.18 -6.60
C CYS A 376 -10.45 -10.14 -5.90
N ALA A 377 -9.85 -9.26 -5.08
CA ALA A 377 -10.56 -8.18 -4.41
C ALA A 377 -11.19 -7.18 -5.40
N ASP A 378 -10.49 -6.85 -6.49
CA ASP A 378 -10.98 -5.97 -7.56
C ASP A 378 -12.20 -6.56 -8.29
N ILE A 379 -12.26 -7.90 -8.45
CA ILE A 379 -13.46 -8.57 -9.00
C ILE A 379 -14.67 -8.38 -8.07
N MET A 380 -14.42 -8.29 -6.77
CA MET A 380 -15.42 -8.17 -5.71
C MET A 380 -15.54 -6.74 -5.18
N GLU A 381 -15.26 -5.74 -6.03
CA GLU A 381 -15.30 -4.33 -5.63
C GLU A 381 -16.68 -3.96 -5.02
N GLY A 382 -16.63 -3.20 -3.93
CA GLY A 382 -17.82 -2.78 -3.18
C GLY A 382 -18.40 -3.83 -2.24
N ILE A 383 -17.77 -5.01 -2.11
CA ILE A 383 -18.06 -5.96 -1.03
C ILE A 383 -17.27 -5.56 0.22
N LYS A 384 -17.91 -5.67 1.39
CA LYS A 384 -17.30 -5.31 2.68
C LYS A 384 -16.20 -6.30 3.04
N THR A 385 -15.02 -5.78 3.36
CA THR A 385 -13.93 -6.57 3.94
C THR A 385 -14.08 -6.62 5.47
N VAL A 386 -13.70 -7.74 6.07
CA VAL A 386 -13.61 -7.92 7.53
C VAL A 386 -12.19 -8.33 7.91
N PRO A 387 -11.61 -7.75 8.97
CA PRO A 387 -10.19 -7.95 9.31
C PRO A 387 -9.90 -9.30 9.96
N ASP A 388 -10.86 -9.89 10.67
CA ASP A 388 -10.69 -11.14 11.41
C ASP A 388 -12.01 -11.93 11.58
N GLU A 389 -11.91 -13.08 12.26
CA GLU A 389 -13.03 -13.99 12.52
C GLU A 389 -14.10 -13.36 13.43
N SER A 390 -13.72 -12.49 14.39
CA SER A 390 -14.67 -11.84 15.28
C SER A 390 -15.54 -10.83 14.53
N ASP A 391 -14.94 -10.07 13.63
CA ASP A 391 -15.67 -9.18 12.72
C ASP A 391 -16.58 -9.96 11.77
N LEU A 392 -16.13 -11.11 11.24
CA LEU A 392 -16.95 -12.00 10.43
C LEU A 392 -18.18 -12.51 11.21
N ASP A 393 -17.98 -13.02 12.42
CA ASP A 393 -19.04 -13.51 13.29
C ASP A 393 -20.07 -12.42 13.58
N ARG A 394 -19.62 -11.19 13.88
CA ARG A 394 -20.52 -10.06 14.14
C ARG A 394 -21.41 -9.74 12.94
N GLU A 395 -20.88 -9.81 11.73
CA GLU A 395 -21.66 -9.55 10.51
C GLU A 395 -22.60 -10.72 10.18
N ALA A 396 -22.18 -11.97 10.43
CA ALA A 396 -22.99 -13.16 10.21
C ALA A 396 -24.13 -13.30 11.22
N LEU A 397 -23.92 -12.88 12.47
CA LEU A 397 -24.89 -12.90 13.58
C LEU A 397 -25.77 -11.64 13.65
N ALA A 398 -25.58 -10.68 12.74
CA ALA A 398 -26.34 -9.43 12.75
C ALA A 398 -27.85 -9.68 12.61
N ALA A 399 -28.65 -8.93 13.37
CA ALA A 399 -30.10 -9.10 13.37
C ALA A 399 -30.69 -8.93 11.96
N GLY A 400 -31.51 -9.90 11.55
CA GLY A 400 -32.17 -9.92 10.25
C GLY A 400 -31.33 -10.53 9.12
N VAL A 401 -30.05 -10.87 9.34
CA VAL A 401 -29.25 -11.64 8.38
C VAL A 401 -29.65 -13.11 8.47
N GLU A 402 -30.14 -13.67 7.36
CA GLU A 402 -30.48 -15.09 7.25
C GLU A 402 -29.38 -15.90 6.56
N ASN A 403 -28.63 -15.27 5.63
CA ASN A 403 -27.54 -15.91 4.91
C ASN A 403 -26.34 -14.96 4.79
N ALA A 404 -25.18 -15.41 5.22
CA ALA A 404 -23.92 -14.73 5.00
C ALA A 404 -23.01 -15.61 4.13
N LEU A 405 -22.50 -15.05 3.04
CA LEU A 405 -21.41 -15.65 2.26
C LEU A 405 -20.15 -14.81 2.45
N CYS A 406 -19.06 -15.47 2.83
CA CYS A 406 -17.75 -14.82 2.97
C CYS A 406 -16.76 -15.45 1.99
N PHE A 407 -16.17 -14.65 1.10
CA PHE A 407 -15.02 -15.09 0.31
C PHE A 407 -13.78 -15.02 1.20
N VAL A 408 -13.16 -16.17 1.46
CA VAL A 408 -12.06 -16.31 2.42
C VAL A 408 -10.79 -16.68 1.67
N PHE A 409 -9.76 -15.82 1.75
CA PHE A 409 -8.39 -16.18 1.38
C PHE A 409 -7.79 -17.05 2.48
N THR A 410 -7.53 -18.32 2.18
CA THR A 410 -7.16 -19.34 3.18
C THR A 410 -5.68 -19.64 3.24
N SER A 411 -4.90 -19.23 2.24
CA SER A 411 -3.47 -19.57 2.14
C SER A 411 -2.50 -18.42 2.46
N VAL A 412 -3.01 -17.28 2.91
CA VAL A 412 -2.17 -16.18 3.40
C VAL A 412 -1.77 -16.50 4.83
N GLU A 413 -0.51 -16.82 5.05
CA GLU A 413 0.03 -17.18 6.38
C GLU A 413 1.07 -16.13 6.82
N THR A 414 1.06 -15.77 8.10
CA THR A 414 2.10 -14.91 8.71
C THR A 414 3.40 -15.64 9.01
N ASP A 415 3.31 -16.96 9.21
CA ASP A 415 4.45 -17.80 9.49
C ASP A 415 5.20 -18.11 8.21
N ASP A 416 6.21 -17.29 7.93
CA ASP A 416 7.04 -17.43 6.75
C ASP A 416 8.39 -18.10 7.11
N PRO A 417 8.72 -19.28 6.53
CA PRO A 417 9.93 -20.02 6.85
C PRO A 417 11.22 -19.24 6.60
N PHE A 418 11.22 -18.28 5.68
CA PHE A 418 12.39 -17.45 5.39
C PHE A 418 12.58 -16.37 6.47
N THR A 419 11.51 -15.69 6.90
CA THR A 419 11.59 -14.75 8.04
C THR A 419 12.01 -15.44 9.35
N GLU A 420 11.71 -16.73 9.50
CA GLU A 420 12.19 -17.55 10.62
C GLU A 420 13.71 -17.81 10.52
N GLN A 421 14.24 -18.04 9.31
CA GLN A 421 15.69 -18.12 9.09
C GLN A 421 16.39 -16.78 9.42
N MET A 422 15.79 -15.65 9.03
CA MET A 422 16.27 -14.30 9.39
C MET A 422 16.31 -14.11 10.91
N THR A 423 15.25 -14.51 11.60
CA THR A 423 15.15 -14.45 13.07
C THR A 423 16.27 -15.27 13.73
N LYS A 424 16.43 -16.53 13.31
CA LYS A 424 17.49 -17.42 13.81
C LYS A 424 18.89 -16.89 13.54
N TYR A 425 19.09 -16.22 12.40
CA TYR A 425 20.37 -15.60 12.08
C TYR A 425 20.70 -14.44 13.02
N LEU A 426 19.72 -13.61 13.40
CA LEU A 426 19.90 -12.51 14.34
C LEU A 426 20.16 -12.99 15.77
N SER A 427 19.52 -14.08 16.19
CA SER A 427 19.65 -14.65 17.54
C SER A 427 20.80 -15.65 17.70
N ARG A 428 21.62 -15.88 16.68
CA ARG A 428 22.66 -16.92 16.70
C ARG A 428 23.81 -16.57 17.65
N ASP A 429 24.45 -17.61 18.18
CA ASP A 429 25.78 -17.46 18.77
C ASP A 429 26.77 -17.06 17.66
N LYS A 430 27.42 -15.91 17.84
CA LYS A 430 28.40 -15.37 16.87
C LYS A 430 29.65 -16.26 16.73
N ALA A 431 29.90 -17.14 17.69
CA ALA A 431 30.97 -18.13 17.63
C ALA A 431 30.62 -19.36 16.77
N ALA A 432 29.33 -19.61 16.52
CA ALA A 432 28.88 -20.74 15.70
C ALA A 432 28.94 -20.40 14.19
N PRO A 433 29.21 -21.39 13.32
CA PRO A 433 29.17 -21.19 11.88
C PRO A 433 27.77 -20.70 11.43
N PRO A 434 27.70 -19.79 10.45
CA PRO A 434 26.42 -19.29 9.97
C PRO A 434 25.57 -20.44 9.40
N PRO A 435 24.25 -20.46 9.69
CA PRO A 435 23.37 -21.49 9.18
C PRO A 435 23.31 -21.43 7.64
N SER A 436 23.12 -22.59 7.00
CA SER A 436 22.84 -22.64 5.57
C SER A 436 21.53 -21.91 5.27
N VAL A 437 21.58 -20.93 4.38
CA VAL A 437 20.39 -20.17 3.97
C VAL A 437 19.70 -20.93 2.84
N THR A 438 18.42 -21.21 3.02
CA THR A 438 17.56 -21.70 1.95
C THR A 438 16.82 -20.51 1.36
N ALA A 439 17.01 -20.28 0.05
CA ALA A 439 16.36 -19.19 -0.65
C ALA A 439 14.83 -19.26 -0.52
N PRO A 440 14.11 -18.11 -0.53
CA PRO A 440 12.65 -18.10 -0.64
C PRO A 440 12.20 -19.01 -1.79
N THR A 441 11.30 -19.95 -1.49
CA THR A 441 10.94 -21.03 -2.40
C THR A 441 9.87 -20.57 -3.41
N LYS A 442 9.68 -21.34 -4.48
CA LYS A 442 8.61 -21.12 -5.47
C LYS A 442 7.46 -22.13 -5.35
N ASP A 443 7.43 -22.90 -4.28
CA ASP A 443 6.40 -23.89 -3.97
C ASP A 443 5.17 -23.28 -3.24
N HIS A 444 5.20 -21.97 -2.98
CA HIS A 444 4.05 -21.26 -2.44
C HIS A 444 2.83 -21.33 -3.37
N TRP A 445 1.64 -21.27 -2.77
CA TRP A 445 0.35 -21.40 -3.46
C TRP A 445 0.19 -20.40 -4.63
N PHE A 446 0.73 -19.18 -4.50
CA PHE A 446 0.64 -18.11 -5.49
C PHE A 446 1.49 -18.34 -6.75
N PHE A 447 2.29 -19.41 -6.80
CA PHE A 447 2.95 -19.88 -8.03
C PHE A 447 2.13 -20.91 -8.81
N SER A 448 1.08 -21.47 -8.22
CA SER A 448 0.19 -22.41 -8.93
C SER A 448 -0.84 -21.66 -9.77
N ASN A 449 -0.69 -21.72 -11.09
CA ASN A 449 -1.67 -21.14 -12.02
C ASN A 449 -3.07 -21.74 -11.84
N GLU A 450 -3.17 -23.01 -11.45
CA GLU A 450 -4.44 -23.67 -11.17
C GLU A 450 -5.14 -23.04 -9.97
N ILE A 451 -4.42 -22.87 -8.85
CA ILE A 451 -4.95 -22.24 -7.64
C ILE A 451 -5.40 -20.81 -7.97
N VAL A 452 -4.55 -20.02 -8.62
CA VAL A 452 -4.86 -18.63 -8.99
C VAL A 452 -6.09 -18.54 -9.90
N THR A 453 -6.21 -19.45 -10.89
CA THR A 453 -7.35 -19.49 -11.80
C THR A 453 -8.64 -19.84 -11.05
N ASN A 454 -8.58 -20.84 -10.17
CA ASN A 454 -9.72 -21.26 -9.36
C ASN A 454 -10.16 -20.15 -8.40
N MET A 455 -9.24 -19.44 -7.75
CA MET A 455 -9.58 -18.30 -6.89
C MET A 455 -10.32 -17.20 -7.66
N ARG A 456 -9.81 -16.81 -8.83
CA ARG A 456 -10.46 -15.77 -9.64
C ARG A 456 -11.81 -16.23 -10.18
N LYS A 457 -11.97 -17.52 -10.49
CA LYS A 457 -13.26 -18.12 -10.85
C LYS A 457 -14.25 -18.03 -9.69
N ASN A 458 -13.84 -18.47 -8.50
CA ASN A 458 -14.65 -18.40 -7.28
C ASN A 458 -15.04 -16.95 -6.95
N ALA A 459 -14.12 -15.99 -7.11
CA ALA A 459 -14.40 -14.58 -6.88
C ALA A 459 -15.47 -14.04 -7.85
N LYS A 460 -15.44 -14.43 -9.12
CA LYS A 460 -16.47 -14.07 -10.12
C LYS A 460 -17.82 -14.69 -9.79
N GLU A 461 -17.84 -15.96 -9.40
CA GLU A 461 -19.08 -16.65 -9.02
C GLU A 461 -19.69 -16.03 -7.76
N PHE A 462 -18.87 -15.81 -6.73
CA PHE A 462 -19.24 -15.10 -5.51
C PHE A 462 -19.81 -13.70 -5.82
N TYR A 463 -19.09 -12.89 -6.60
CA TYR A 463 -19.54 -11.54 -6.94
C TYR A 463 -20.82 -11.54 -7.76
N THR A 464 -21.03 -12.53 -8.64
CA THR A 464 -22.28 -12.67 -9.40
C THR A 464 -23.46 -12.88 -8.47
N ILE A 465 -23.33 -13.72 -7.44
CA ILE A 465 -24.37 -13.91 -6.42
C ILE A 465 -24.57 -12.61 -5.63
N ALA A 466 -23.48 -12.00 -5.16
CA ALA A 466 -23.50 -10.78 -4.38
C ALA A 466 -24.18 -9.64 -5.13
N LYS A 467 -23.89 -9.47 -6.42
CA LYS A 467 -24.47 -8.42 -7.28
C LYS A 467 -26.00 -8.40 -7.23
N TYR A 468 -26.63 -9.57 -7.21
CA TYR A 468 -28.09 -9.68 -7.25
C TYR A 468 -28.74 -9.70 -5.87
N LEU A 469 -28.06 -10.22 -4.85
CA LEU A 469 -28.65 -10.43 -3.53
C LEU A 469 -28.23 -9.39 -2.48
N LYS A 470 -27.15 -8.63 -2.69
CA LYS A 470 -26.61 -7.68 -1.70
C LYS A 470 -27.54 -6.52 -1.33
N SER A 471 -28.60 -6.28 -2.11
CA SER A 471 -29.62 -5.29 -1.81
C SER A 471 -30.60 -5.76 -0.73
N SER A 472 -30.75 -7.07 -0.52
CA SER A 472 -31.56 -7.63 0.56
C SER A 472 -30.80 -7.55 1.87
N SER A 473 -31.46 -7.05 2.92
CA SER A 473 -30.90 -7.05 4.27
C SER A 473 -30.71 -8.46 4.85
N LYS A 474 -31.36 -9.47 4.27
CA LYS A 474 -31.25 -10.88 4.70
C LYS A 474 -29.97 -11.55 4.20
N PHE A 475 -29.31 -10.97 3.20
CA PHE A 475 -28.06 -11.49 2.65
C PHE A 475 -26.90 -10.59 3.01
N ARG A 476 -25.80 -11.19 3.47
CA ARG A 476 -24.54 -10.50 3.76
C ARG A 476 -23.43 -11.11 2.91
N PHE A 477 -22.62 -10.24 2.31
CA PHE A 477 -21.47 -10.64 1.49
C PHE A 477 -20.23 -9.98 2.06
N LEU A 478 -19.21 -10.80 2.33
CA LEU A 478 -18.00 -10.40 3.04
C LEU A 478 -16.76 -10.94 2.33
N VAL A 479 -15.62 -10.30 2.58
CA VAL A 479 -14.29 -10.78 2.15
C VAL A 479 -13.36 -10.77 3.35
N ALA A 480 -12.64 -11.86 3.58
CA ALA A 480 -11.74 -12.00 4.73
C ALA A 480 -10.46 -12.75 4.35
N VAL A 481 -9.43 -12.60 5.18
CA VAL A 481 -8.26 -13.49 5.19
C VAL A 481 -8.31 -14.30 6.47
N LEU A 482 -8.57 -15.61 6.35
CA LEU A 482 -8.62 -16.54 7.48
C LEU A 482 -7.82 -17.79 7.11
N PRO A 483 -6.59 -17.95 7.62
CA PRO A 483 -5.76 -19.09 7.28
C PRO A 483 -6.47 -20.43 7.56
N ASN A 484 -6.57 -21.30 6.54
CA ASN A 484 -7.20 -22.61 6.68
C ASN A 484 -6.48 -23.63 5.80
N LYS A 485 -5.76 -24.55 6.44
CA LYS A 485 -4.92 -25.56 5.76
C LYS A 485 -5.71 -26.58 4.93
N LYS A 486 -7.03 -26.68 5.13
CA LYS A 486 -7.91 -27.57 4.33
C LYS A 486 -8.03 -27.10 2.88
N PHE A 487 -7.91 -25.80 2.62
CA PHE A 487 -8.16 -25.20 1.31
C PHE A 487 -6.96 -24.40 0.83
N LYS A 488 -6.59 -24.58 -0.45
CA LYS A 488 -5.51 -23.82 -1.08
C LYS A 488 -6.08 -22.64 -1.88
N GLY A 489 -5.47 -21.47 -1.70
CA GLY A 489 -5.90 -20.21 -2.31
C GLY A 489 -7.04 -19.54 -1.54
N ALA A 490 -8.27 -19.74 -2.00
CA ALA A 490 -9.46 -19.17 -1.41
C ALA A 490 -10.70 -20.06 -1.61
N THR A 491 -11.66 -19.93 -0.71
CA THR A 491 -12.96 -20.60 -0.76
C THR A 491 -14.07 -19.66 -0.27
N ILE A 492 -15.32 -20.13 -0.23
CA ILE A 492 -16.49 -19.36 0.19
C ILE A 492 -17.11 -20.03 1.41
N TYR A 493 -17.14 -19.34 2.54
CA TYR A 493 -17.84 -19.81 3.73
C TYR A 493 -19.31 -19.42 3.65
N GLN A 494 -20.20 -20.31 4.07
CA GLN A 494 -21.63 -20.05 4.17
C GLN A 494 -22.08 -20.17 5.62
N TYR A 495 -22.70 -19.10 6.09
CA TYR A 495 -23.41 -19.05 7.36
C TYR A 495 -24.90 -18.96 7.07
N MET A 496 -25.70 -19.80 7.73
CA MET A 496 -27.16 -19.73 7.68
C MET A 496 -27.69 -19.51 9.08
N ASP A 497 -28.51 -18.47 9.23
CA ASP A 497 -29.09 -18.05 10.51
C ASP A 497 -28.00 -17.89 11.60
N GLY A 498 -26.87 -17.29 11.21
CA GLY A 498 -25.72 -17.03 12.09
C GLY A 498 -24.77 -18.23 12.32
N ILE A 499 -25.07 -19.41 11.78
CA ILE A 499 -24.29 -20.63 12.03
C ILE A 499 -23.54 -21.05 10.77
N LEU A 500 -22.22 -21.28 10.87
CA LEU A 500 -21.41 -21.84 9.79
C LEU A 500 -21.96 -23.20 9.32
N LYS A 501 -22.34 -23.29 8.05
CA LYS A 501 -22.88 -24.51 7.43
C LYS A 501 -21.84 -25.25 6.60
N THR A 502 -21.03 -24.52 5.85
CA THR A 502 -19.93 -25.08 5.05
C THR A 502 -18.81 -24.07 4.89
N GLU A 503 -17.58 -24.57 4.83
CA GLU A 503 -16.38 -23.82 4.52
C GLU A 503 -16.08 -23.81 3.00
N ASP A 504 -16.82 -24.57 2.20
CA ASP A 504 -16.61 -24.72 0.75
C ASP A 504 -17.93 -24.64 -0.02
N PHE A 505 -18.54 -23.46 0.04
CA PHE A 505 -19.82 -23.21 -0.60
C PHE A 505 -19.69 -23.22 -2.12
N SER A 506 -20.57 -23.99 -2.74
CA SER A 506 -20.92 -23.92 -4.16
C SER A 506 -22.43 -23.83 -4.29
N LYS A 507 -22.92 -23.32 -5.44
CA LYS A 507 -24.37 -23.20 -5.65
C LYS A 507 -25.05 -24.57 -5.50
N PRO A 508 -26.16 -24.68 -4.76
CA PRO A 508 -26.83 -25.96 -4.52
C PRO A 508 -27.26 -26.63 -5.83
N VAL A 509 -26.90 -27.91 -6.00
CA VAL A 509 -27.42 -28.69 -7.14
C VAL A 509 -28.89 -29.00 -6.89
N ILE A 510 -29.76 -28.49 -7.76
CA ILE A 510 -31.20 -28.70 -7.66
C ILE A 510 -31.54 -30.04 -8.34
N THR A 511 -31.73 -31.10 -7.56
CA THR A 511 -31.96 -32.46 -8.05
C THR A 511 -33.44 -32.88 -8.06
N ASP A 512 -34.21 -32.45 -7.05
CA ASP A 512 -35.64 -32.71 -6.96
C ASP A 512 -36.40 -31.39 -6.75
N VAL A 513 -37.05 -30.92 -7.82
CA VAL A 513 -37.90 -29.73 -7.82
C VAL A 513 -39.31 -30.01 -7.30
N THR A 514 -39.69 -31.27 -7.07
CA THR A 514 -41.04 -31.67 -6.68
C THR A 514 -41.23 -31.79 -5.16
N ALA A 515 -40.14 -31.91 -4.40
CA ALA A 515 -40.15 -31.82 -2.95
C ALA A 515 -40.36 -30.37 -2.47
N ASN A 516 -40.79 -30.18 -1.22
CA ASN A 516 -40.84 -28.85 -0.57
C ASN A 516 -39.42 -28.27 -0.47
N LEU A 517 -39.07 -27.42 -1.43
CA LEU A 517 -37.73 -26.87 -1.58
C LEU A 517 -37.58 -25.60 -0.73
N ASP A 518 -36.48 -25.48 0.00
CA ASP A 518 -36.13 -24.22 0.67
C ASP A 518 -35.85 -23.14 -0.39
N ARG A 519 -36.61 -22.05 -0.35
CA ARG A 519 -36.51 -20.89 -1.26
C ARG A 519 -35.07 -20.40 -1.39
N ARG A 520 -34.30 -20.45 -0.30
CA ARG A 520 -32.89 -20.00 -0.27
C ARG A 520 -32.01 -20.74 -1.28
N ASN A 521 -32.31 -22.00 -1.58
CA ASN A 521 -31.52 -22.79 -2.55
C ASN A 521 -31.62 -22.25 -3.97
N LEU A 522 -32.79 -21.72 -4.36
CA LEU A 522 -32.98 -21.12 -5.69
C LEU A 522 -32.53 -19.65 -5.75
N LEU A 523 -32.52 -18.93 -4.63
CA LEU A 523 -32.08 -17.54 -4.59
C LEU A 523 -30.61 -17.36 -5.03
N TYR A 524 -29.74 -18.36 -4.91
CA TYR A 524 -28.38 -18.31 -5.48
C TYR A 524 -28.32 -18.32 -7.02
N TYR A 525 -29.44 -18.64 -7.67
CA TYR A 525 -29.65 -18.51 -9.11
C TYR A 525 -30.49 -17.29 -9.48
N TYR A 526 -30.82 -16.42 -8.51
CA TYR A 526 -31.64 -15.25 -8.73
C TYR A 526 -31.05 -14.35 -9.82
N CYS A 527 -31.88 -13.96 -10.78
CA CYS A 527 -31.52 -12.99 -11.81
C CYS A 527 -32.47 -11.79 -11.76
N ASP A 528 -31.89 -10.60 -11.83
CA ASP A 528 -32.68 -9.38 -11.91
C ASP A 528 -33.10 -9.10 -13.36
N LEU A 529 -34.39 -9.25 -13.65
CA LEU A 529 -34.96 -9.17 -15.00
C LEU A 529 -35.61 -7.82 -15.27
N THR A 530 -35.45 -7.28 -16.47
CA THR A 530 -36.01 -5.98 -16.87
C THR A 530 -36.81 -6.13 -18.16
N LEU A 531 -38.03 -5.59 -18.16
CA LEU A 531 -38.94 -5.60 -19.30
C LEU A 531 -38.40 -4.72 -20.43
N ASP A 532 -38.52 -5.19 -21.67
CA ASP A 532 -38.12 -4.47 -22.89
C ASP A 532 -39.30 -3.66 -23.44
N PRO A 533 -39.27 -2.32 -23.38
CA PRO A 533 -40.33 -1.47 -23.92
C PRO A 533 -40.59 -1.71 -25.41
N ASN A 534 -39.60 -2.19 -26.18
CA ASN A 534 -39.77 -2.45 -27.61
C ASN A 534 -40.60 -3.70 -27.91
N THR A 535 -40.80 -4.55 -26.91
CA THR A 535 -41.60 -5.78 -27.02
C THR A 535 -43.00 -5.60 -26.43
N ALA A 536 -43.24 -4.51 -25.69
CA ALA A 536 -44.50 -4.25 -25.03
C ALA A 536 -45.61 -3.96 -26.04
N THR A 537 -46.76 -4.60 -25.87
CA THR A 537 -48.01 -4.21 -26.55
C THR A 537 -48.41 -2.79 -26.14
N ASP A 538 -48.99 -2.00 -27.05
CA ASP A 538 -49.33 -0.57 -26.80
C ASP A 538 -50.31 -0.33 -25.64
N SER A 539 -51.02 -1.37 -25.21
CA SER A 539 -51.95 -1.32 -24.09
C SER A 539 -51.27 -1.44 -22.72
N LEU A 540 -50.00 -1.85 -22.67
CA LEU A 540 -49.23 -2.03 -21.45
C LEU A 540 -48.40 -0.79 -21.12
N GLN A 541 -48.55 -0.30 -19.89
CA GLN A 541 -47.67 0.70 -19.32
C GLN A 541 -46.62 0.03 -18.43
N LEU A 542 -45.35 0.34 -18.67
CA LEU A 542 -44.24 -0.11 -17.85
C LEU A 542 -43.93 0.90 -16.75
N SER A 543 -43.68 0.42 -15.54
CA SER A 543 -43.36 1.24 -14.36
C SER A 543 -42.31 0.56 -13.47
N GLU A 544 -41.92 1.22 -12.37
CA GLU A 544 -40.97 0.70 -11.37
C GLU A 544 -39.63 0.28 -12.00
N GLY A 545 -39.06 1.14 -12.86
CA GLY A 545 -37.82 0.84 -13.57
C GLY A 545 -37.94 -0.33 -14.56
N ASN A 546 -39.11 -0.45 -15.21
CA ASN A 546 -39.45 -1.55 -16.13
C ASN A 546 -39.46 -2.93 -15.45
N LYS A 547 -39.86 -3.01 -14.19
CA LYS A 547 -40.09 -4.28 -13.45
C LYS A 547 -41.56 -4.66 -13.38
N LYS A 548 -42.47 -3.71 -13.66
CA LYS A 548 -43.92 -3.88 -13.57
C LYS A 548 -44.60 -3.48 -14.88
N ALA A 549 -45.58 -4.26 -15.28
CA ALA A 549 -46.46 -3.99 -16.40
C ALA A 549 -47.91 -3.89 -15.91
N THR A 550 -48.61 -2.83 -16.32
CA THR A 550 -50.02 -2.58 -15.98
C THR A 550 -50.81 -2.37 -17.25
N LEU A 551 -51.99 -2.98 -17.35
CA LEU A 551 -52.88 -2.78 -18.50
C LEU A 551 -53.72 -1.50 -18.29
N THR A 552 -53.53 -0.49 -19.15
CA THR A 552 -54.14 0.85 -18.96
C THR A 552 -55.33 1.14 -19.87
N THR A 553 -55.39 0.46 -21.01
CA THR A 553 -56.43 0.64 -22.04
C THR A 553 -57.24 -0.65 -22.24
N GLN A 554 -58.30 -0.60 -23.07
CA GLN A 554 -59.07 -1.80 -23.40
C GLN A 554 -58.22 -2.78 -24.24
N ILE A 555 -58.51 -4.08 -24.08
CA ILE A 555 -57.88 -5.19 -24.83
C ILE A 555 -57.96 -4.90 -26.33
N PRO A 556 -56.93 -5.26 -27.13
CA PRO A 556 -57.01 -5.23 -28.59
C PRO A 556 -58.30 -5.86 -29.13
N GLN A 557 -58.94 -5.22 -30.12
CA GLN A 557 -60.24 -5.67 -30.67
C GLN A 557 -60.17 -7.06 -31.34
N ASP A 558 -58.98 -7.52 -31.71
CA ASP A 558 -58.72 -8.84 -32.30
C ASP A 558 -58.64 -9.97 -31.25
N GLY A 559 -58.83 -9.65 -29.96
CA GLY A 559 -58.79 -10.62 -28.87
C GLY A 559 -57.37 -11.07 -28.49
N SER A 560 -56.33 -10.39 -28.99
CA SER A 560 -54.95 -10.75 -28.70
C SER A 560 -54.58 -10.45 -27.24
N VAL A 561 -53.73 -11.32 -26.66
CA VAL A 561 -53.30 -11.21 -25.26
C VAL A 561 -52.13 -10.22 -25.14
N PRO A 562 -52.29 -9.06 -24.45
CA PRO A 562 -51.21 -8.10 -24.26
C PRO A 562 -50.06 -8.69 -23.46
N TYR A 563 -48.83 -8.52 -23.94
CA TYR A 563 -47.64 -9.06 -23.30
C TYR A 563 -46.42 -8.14 -23.47
N VAL A 564 -45.38 -8.43 -22.68
CA VAL A 564 -44.07 -7.81 -22.76
C VAL A 564 -43.01 -8.84 -22.38
N LEU A 565 -41.90 -8.89 -23.12
CA LEU A 565 -40.75 -9.74 -22.83
C LEU A 565 -39.63 -8.94 -22.19
N CYS A 566 -38.72 -9.64 -21.52
CA CYS A 566 -37.51 -9.07 -20.96
C CYS A 566 -36.45 -8.84 -22.03
N THR A 567 -35.52 -7.93 -21.74
CA THR A 567 -34.36 -7.65 -22.59
C THR A 567 -33.34 -8.79 -22.60
N ALA A 568 -33.26 -9.57 -21.51
CA ALA A 568 -32.28 -10.62 -21.33
C ALA A 568 -32.77 -11.97 -21.89
N GLY A 569 -32.01 -12.53 -22.84
CA GLY A 569 -32.15 -13.92 -23.29
C GLY A 569 -31.34 -14.86 -22.38
N LEU A 570 -32.04 -15.75 -21.68
CA LEU A 570 -31.46 -16.63 -20.68
C LEU A 570 -30.97 -17.94 -21.29
N THR A 571 -29.73 -18.33 -20.96
CA THR A 571 -29.06 -19.56 -21.47
C THR A 571 -28.39 -20.39 -20.37
N GLY A 572 -28.55 -20.00 -19.10
CA GLY A 572 -28.00 -20.69 -17.93
C GLY A 572 -29.08 -21.16 -16.95
N ARG A 573 -28.68 -21.34 -15.69
CA ARG A 573 -29.60 -21.58 -14.57
C ARG A 573 -30.03 -20.25 -13.97
N HIS A 574 -31.32 -19.99 -13.97
CA HIS A 574 -31.89 -18.71 -13.56
C HIS A 574 -33.14 -18.94 -12.71
N TYR A 575 -33.26 -18.16 -11.64
CA TYR A 575 -34.44 -18.09 -10.80
C TYR A 575 -34.95 -16.65 -10.76
N PHE A 576 -36.26 -16.46 -10.82
CA PHE A 576 -36.87 -15.16 -10.58
C PHE A 576 -38.28 -15.36 -10.02
N GLU A 577 -38.78 -14.32 -9.35
CA GLU A 577 -40.11 -14.35 -8.73
C GLU A 577 -40.99 -13.26 -9.35
N VAL A 578 -42.28 -13.55 -9.45
CA VAL A 578 -43.29 -12.67 -10.02
C VAL A 578 -44.51 -12.60 -9.10
N THR A 579 -45.19 -11.47 -9.14
CA THR A 579 -46.47 -11.26 -8.47
C THR A 579 -47.43 -10.56 -9.43
N TRP A 580 -48.73 -10.72 -9.21
CA TRP A 580 -49.77 -10.04 -9.97
C TRP A 580 -50.99 -9.76 -9.09
N SER A 581 -51.87 -8.88 -9.55
CA SER A 581 -53.09 -8.47 -8.84
C SER A 581 -54.02 -9.66 -8.53
N SER A 582 -54.60 -9.73 -7.33
CA SER A 582 -55.39 -10.87 -6.84
C SER A 582 -56.91 -10.74 -7.03
N ALA A 583 -57.38 -9.96 -8.01
CA ALA A 583 -58.82 -9.74 -8.20
C ALA A 583 -59.53 -11.01 -8.73
N SER A 584 -60.79 -11.21 -8.35
CA SER A 584 -61.64 -12.37 -8.69
C SER A 584 -61.86 -12.58 -10.20
N ALA A 585 -61.47 -11.62 -11.03
CA ALA A 585 -61.45 -11.71 -12.49
C ALA A 585 -60.05 -11.41 -13.05
N THR A 586 -58.98 -11.95 -12.46
CA THR A 586 -57.62 -11.72 -12.96
C THR A 586 -57.27 -12.70 -14.08
N TYR A 587 -56.64 -12.16 -15.12
CA TYR A 587 -55.89 -12.88 -16.12
C TYR A 587 -54.54 -12.21 -16.28
N ALA A 588 -53.56 -12.80 -15.61
CA ALA A 588 -52.19 -12.38 -15.59
C ALA A 588 -51.30 -13.60 -15.39
N GLY A 589 -50.04 -13.46 -15.78
CA GLY A 589 -49.06 -14.48 -15.49
C GLY A 589 -47.71 -14.19 -16.12
N VAL A 590 -46.88 -15.23 -16.11
CA VAL A 590 -45.52 -15.20 -16.61
C VAL A 590 -45.40 -16.14 -17.80
N VAL A 591 -44.63 -15.72 -18.80
CA VAL A 591 -44.29 -16.51 -19.98
C VAL A 591 -42.78 -16.60 -20.14
N LEU A 592 -42.30 -17.72 -20.66
CA LEU A 592 -40.92 -17.96 -21.08
C LEU A 592 -40.96 -18.36 -22.55
N ALA A 593 -40.60 -17.44 -23.43
CA ALA A 593 -40.62 -17.64 -24.88
C ALA A 593 -39.23 -18.04 -25.39
N CYS A 594 -39.13 -19.13 -26.16
CA CYS A 594 -37.87 -19.51 -26.82
C CYS A 594 -37.80 -18.85 -28.19
N ILE A 595 -36.79 -18.00 -28.43
CA ILE A 595 -36.72 -17.16 -29.62
C ILE A 595 -35.32 -17.25 -30.24
N GLY A 596 -35.24 -17.69 -31.51
CA GLY A 596 -33.98 -17.80 -32.28
C GLY A 596 -33.37 -16.47 -32.72
N GLY A 597 -33.61 -15.39 -32.00
CA GLY A 597 -33.23 -14.02 -32.35
C GLY A 597 -33.60 -13.02 -31.25
N LYS A 598 -33.63 -11.73 -31.58
CA LYS A 598 -34.14 -10.70 -30.65
C LYS A 598 -35.67 -10.69 -30.64
N PRO A 599 -36.31 -10.60 -29.46
CA PRO A 599 -37.75 -10.43 -29.40
C PRO A 599 -38.14 -9.10 -30.06
N GLY A 600 -39.26 -9.11 -30.76
CA GLY A 600 -39.87 -7.92 -31.36
C GLY A 600 -41.33 -7.79 -30.94
N LYS A 601 -41.93 -6.65 -31.25
CA LYS A 601 -43.35 -6.38 -30.99
C LYS A 601 -44.23 -7.34 -31.79
N GLN A 602 -45.00 -8.18 -31.11
CA GLN A 602 -46.09 -8.98 -31.71
C GLN A 602 -47.42 -8.64 -31.03
N THR A 603 -48.52 -9.12 -31.59
CA THR A 603 -49.87 -8.92 -31.02
C THR A 603 -50.18 -9.90 -29.88
N SER A 604 -49.55 -11.08 -29.86
CA SER A 604 -49.69 -12.09 -28.79
C SER A 604 -48.44 -12.98 -28.71
N PHE A 605 -48.07 -13.41 -27.50
CA PHE A 605 -46.98 -14.37 -27.28
C PHE A 605 -47.32 -15.78 -27.80
N GLU A 606 -48.59 -16.07 -28.05
CA GLU A 606 -49.06 -17.36 -28.58
C GLU A 606 -48.59 -17.60 -30.03
N HIS A 607 -48.11 -16.55 -30.71
CA HIS A 607 -47.47 -16.65 -32.03
C HIS A 607 -46.06 -17.24 -31.97
N TYR A 608 -45.43 -17.30 -30.79
CA TYR A 608 -44.13 -17.96 -30.65
C TYR A 608 -44.32 -19.48 -30.71
N HIS A 609 -43.55 -20.13 -31.59
CA HIS A 609 -43.60 -21.58 -31.79
C HIS A 609 -43.31 -22.40 -30.52
N LYS A 610 -42.66 -21.81 -29.51
CA LYS A 610 -42.32 -22.47 -28.25
C LYS A 610 -42.41 -21.50 -27.08
N TYR A 611 -43.27 -21.81 -26.11
CA TYR A 611 -43.37 -21.06 -24.86
C TYR A 611 -43.81 -21.95 -23.69
N TYR A 612 -43.50 -21.49 -22.48
CA TYR A 612 -43.96 -22.04 -21.20
C TYR A 612 -44.60 -20.92 -20.40
N ALA A 613 -45.79 -21.13 -19.86
CA ALA A 613 -46.47 -20.11 -19.09
C ALA A 613 -47.08 -20.66 -17.80
N LEU A 614 -47.13 -19.81 -16.78
CA LEU A 614 -47.99 -20.00 -15.62
C LEU A 614 -49.02 -18.86 -15.65
N ARG A 615 -50.30 -19.22 -15.72
CA ARG A 615 -51.42 -18.27 -15.82
C ARG A 615 -52.43 -18.45 -14.72
N CYS A 616 -53.01 -17.35 -14.26
CA CYS A 616 -54.24 -17.36 -13.48
C CYS A 616 -55.39 -16.90 -14.38
N LEU A 617 -56.48 -17.65 -14.46
CA LEU A 617 -57.70 -17.33 -15.20
C LEU A 617 -58.89 -17.50 -14.25
N CYS A 618 -59.54 -16.39 -13.87
CA CYS A 618 -60.72 -16.40 -13.00
C CYS A 618 -60.50 -17.21 -11.69
N GLY A 619 -59.30 -17.13 -11.10
CA GLY A 619 -58.93 -17.86 -9.89
C GLY A 619 -58.40 -19.28 -10.11
N MET A 620 -58.46 -19.81 -11.34
CA MET A 620 -57.85 -21.10 -11.69
C MET A 620 -56.42 -20.89 -12.19
N TYR A 621 -55.46 -21.67 -11.69
CA TYR A 621 -54.08 -21.59 -12.14
C TYR A 621 -53.78 -22.72 -13.12
N MET A 622 -53.12 -22.39 -14.22
CA MET A 622 -52.72 -23.35 -15.26
C MET A 622 -51.26 -23.16 -15.63
N ALA A 623 -50.56 -24.27 -15.81
CA ALA A 623 -49.26 -24.31 -16.45
C ALA A 623 -49.44 -24.75 -17.91
N ASP A 624 -49.03 -23.92 -18.85
CA ASP A 624 -49.22 -24.14 -20.29
C ASP A 624 -47.87 -24.34 -21.00
N GLN A 625 -47.89 -25.25 -21.99
CA GLN A 625 -46.83 -25.38 -22.99
C GLN A 625 -47.43 -25.21 -24.39
N SER A 626 -46.75 -24.41 -25.22
CA SER A 626 -47.17 -24.05 -26.59
C SER A 626 -47.88 -25.18 -27.35
N GLN A 627 -49.15 -24.95 -27.73
CA GLN A 627 -49.97 -25.74 -28.65
C GLN A 627 -50.19 -27.23 -28.31
N THR A 628 -49.81 -27.72 -27.12
CA THR A 628 -49.86 -29.16 -26.82
C THR A 628 -50.56 -29.52 -25.51
N MET A 629 -50.27 -28.83 -24.40
CA MET A 629 -50.74 -29.28 -23.07
C MET A 629 -50.98 -28.10 -22.11
N SER A 630 -52.08 -28.17 -21.35
CA SER A 630 -52.40 -27.27 -20.24
C SER A 630 -52.70 -28.11 -19.01
N TYR A 631 -52.11 -27.76 -17.87
CA TYR A 631 -52.24 -28.51 -16.61
C TYR A 631 -52.81 -27.60 -15.54
N ASN A 632 -53.91 -28.02 -14.89
CA ASN A 632 -54.41 -27.34 -13.70
C ASN A 632 -53.40 -27.51 -12.56
N VAL A 633 -53.01 -26.40 -11.94
CA VAL A 633 -52.14 -26.37 -10.77
C VAL A 633 -52.86 -25.71 -9.60
N ASN A 634 -52.59 -26.18 -8.39
CA ASN A 634 -53.30 -25.73 -7.19
C ASN A 634 -52.30 -25.07 -6.23
N PRO A 635 -52.03 -23.75 -6.36
CA PRO A 635 -51.23 -23.05 -5.38
C PRO A 635 -51.96 -23.00 -4.03
N PRO A 636 -51.23 -22.95 -2.90
CA PRO A 636 -51.84 -22.75 -1.58
C PRO A 636 -52.71 -21.49 -1.53
N GLU A 637 -53.81 -21.55 -0.79
CA GLU A 637 -54.74 -20.43 -0.63
C GLU A 637 -54.03 -19.19 -0.06
N GLY A 638 -54.23 -18.03 -0.69
CA GLY A 638 -53.59 -16.77 -0.30
C GLY A 638 -52.20 -16.54 -0.91
N CYS A 639 -51.66 -17.47 -1.70
CA CYS A 639 -50.39 -17.26 -2.40
C CYS A 639 -50.54 -16.29 -3.59
N ASN A 640 -49.74 -15.23 -3.60
CA ASN A 640 -49.72 -14.20 -4.66
C ASN A 640 -48.32 -14.01 -5.30
N ARG A 641 -47.35 -14.84 -4.92
CA ARG A 641 -45.98 -14.78 -5.42
C ARG A 641 -45.59 -16.14 -5.99
N PHE A 642 -45.03 -16.11 -7.20
CA PHE A 642 -44.72 -17.31 -7.97
C PHE A 642 -43.26 -17.29 -8.40
N GLY A 643 -42.56 -18.40 -8.19
CA GLY A 643 -41.17 -18.58 -8.57
C GLY A 643 -41.07 -19.32 -9.89
N VAL A 644 -40.09 -18.93 -10.71
CA VAL A 644 -39.74 -19.62 -11.95
C VAL A 644 -38.28 -20.01 -11.89
N PHE A 645 -37.99 -21.29 -12.06
CA PHE A 645 -36.64 -21.80 -12.21
C PHE A 645 -36.44 -22.35 -13.61
N LEU A 646 -35.55 -21.72 -14.37
CA LEU A 646 -35.07 -22.20 -15.66
C LEU A 646 -33.73 -22.91 -15.43
N ASP A 647 -33.69 -24.22 -15.68
CA ASP A 647 -32.44 -24.97 -15.84
C ASP A 647 -32.21 -25.21 -17.32
N TYR A 648 -31.65 -24.21 -18.02
CA TYR A 648 -31.41 -24.29 -19.46
C TYR A 648 -30.52 -25.49 -19.84
N PRO A 649 -29.37 -25.74 -19.18
CA PRO A 649 -28.54 -26.92 -19.49
C PRO A 649 -29.22 -28.25 -19.13
N GLY A 650 -30.02 -28.28 -18.05
CA GLY A 650 -30.79 -29.46 -17.66
C GLY A 650 -32.09 -29.65 -18.45
N GLY A 651 -32.45 -28.67 -19.29
CA GLY A 651 -33.64 -28.72 -20.13
C GLY A 651 -34.94 -28.69 -19.35
N THR A 652 -35.07 -27.85 -18.31
CA THR A 652 -36.33 -27.73 -17.55
C THR A 652 -36.77 -26.30 -17.26
N VAL A 653 -38.09 -26.10 -17.20
CA VAL A 653 -38.74 -24.91 -16.60
C VAL A 653 -39.65 -25.39 -15.48
N SER A 654 -39.40 -24.94 -14.25
CA SER A 654 -40.19 -25.29 -13.07
C SER A 654 -40.89 -24.05 -12.51
N PHE A 655 -42.17 -24.22 -12.18
CA PHE A 655 -43.03 -23.19 -11.59
C PHE A 655 -43.35 -23.54 -10.14
N PHE A 656 -43.31 -22.53 -9.27
CA PHE A 656 -43.53 -22.69 -7.83
C PHE A 656 -44.49 -21.63 -7.30
N ALA A 657 -45.29 -21.98 -6.30
CA ALA A 657 -45.92 -21.02 -5.40
C ALA A 657 -44.98 -20.73 -4.22
N VAL A 658 -44.74 -19.45 -3.94
CA VAL A 658 -43.78 -19.01 -2.90
C VAL A 658 -44.53 -18.76 -1.60
N TRP A 659 -44.28 -19.58 -0.58
CA TRP A 659 -44.90 -19.46 0.74
C TRP A 659 -43.84 -19.28 1.84
N GLY A 660 -43.51 -18.03 2.15
CA GLY A 660 -42.45 -17.70 3.11
C GLY A 660 -41.08 -18.23 2.64
N LYS A 661 -40.54 -19.23 3.36
CA LYS A 661 -39.25 -19.90 3.03
C LYS A 661 -39.44 -21.18 2.20
N ILE A 662 -40.67 -21.60 1.93
CA ILE A 662 -40.98 -22.86 1.26
C ILE A 662 -41.46 -22.57 -0.17
N LEU A 663 -40.93 -23.33 -1.12
CA LEU A 663 -41.42 -23.37 -2.50
C LEU A 663 -42.31 -24.59 -2.68
N HIS A 664 -43.57 -24.35 -3.00
CA HIS A 664 -44.51 -25.39 -3.38
C HIS A 664 -44.45 -25.60 -4.89
N HIS A 665 -43.98 -26.76 -5.32
CA HIS A 665 -43.93 -27.13 -6.72
C HIS A 665 -45.34 -27.10 -7.34
N LEU A 666 -45.47 -26.45 -8.51
CA LEU A 666 -46.71 -26.42 -9.28
C LEU A 666 -46.61 -27.31 -10.50
N HIS A 667 -45.57 -27.10 -11.32
CA HIS A 667 -45.36 -27.89 -12.52
C HIS A 667 -43.92 -27.76 -13.03
N THR A 668 -43.42 -28.78 -13.72
CA THR A 668 -42.13 -28.72 -14.43
C THR A 668 -42.28 -29.25 -15.84
N PHE A 669 -41.90 -28.42 -16.82
CA PHE A 669 -41.77 -28.83 -18.21
C PHE A 669 -40.34 -29.27 -18.52
N LYS A 670 -40.21 -30.26 -19.39
CA LYS A 670 -38.93 -30.73 -19.92
C LYS A 670 -38.80 -30.35 -21.38
N TYR A 671 -37.69 -29.76 -21.76
CA TYR A 671 -37.38 -29.39 -23.13
C TYR A 671 -35.89 -29.17 -23.34
N ASN A 672 -35.39 -29.61 -24.49
CA ASN A 672 -34.02 -29.35 -24.89
C ASN A 672 -33.93 -27.97 -25.56
N PHE A 673 -33.50 -26.95 -24.83
CA PHE A 673 -33.44 -25.59 -25.34
C PHE A 673 -32.28 -25.41 -26.33
N THR A 674 -32.61 -24.94 -27.54
CA THR A 674 -31.64 -24.60 -28.59
C THR A 674 -31.54 -23.09 -28.79
N GLU A 675 -32.57 -22.34 -28.44
CA GLU A 675 -32.64 -20.88 -28.51
C GLU A 675 -32.66 -20.23 -27.13
N PRO A 676 -32.16 -18.99 -26.97
CA PRO A 676 -32.31 -18.22 -25.75
C PRO A 676 -33.78 -18.11 -25.31
N VAL A 677 -33.98 -18.20 -23.98
CA VAL A 677 -35.31 -18.12 -23.37
C VAL A 677 -35.53 -16.71 -22.82
N TYR A 678 -36.58 -16.03 -23.28
CA TYR A 678 -36.95 -14.68 -22.84
C TYR A 678 -38.14 -14.76 -21.89
N PRO A 679 -37.95 -14.45 -20.59
CA PRO A 679 -39.06 -14.27 -19.66
C PRO A 679 -39.93 -13.08 -20.08
N GLY A 680 -41.17 -13.07 -19.66
CA GLY A 680 -42.09 -11.97 -19.89
C GLY A 680 -43.34 -12.07 -19.04
N LEU A 681 -44.16 -11.03 -19.14
CA LEU A 681 -45.41 -10.88 -18.42
C LEU A 681 -46.53 -10.64 -19.42
N TYR A 682 -47.73 -11.11 -19.11
CA TYR A 682 -48.93 -10.78 -19.87
C TYR A 682 -50.09 -10.47 -18.91
N ILE A 683 -50.97 -9.57 -19.34
CA ILE A 683 -52.11 -9.07 -18.57
C ILE A 683 -53.30 -8.86 -19.53
N ILE A 684 -54.48 -9.38 -19.19
CA ILE A 684 -55.68 -9.25 -20.05
C ILE A 684 -56.74 -8.30 -19.47
N PHE A 685 -56.86 -8.16 -18.15
CA PHE A 685 -57.90 -7.28 -17.58
C PHE A 685 -57.37 -5.89 -17.26
N LYS A 686 -58.19 -4.89 -17.56
CA LYS A 686 -57.85 -3.47 -17.33
C LYS A 686 -57.58 -3.24 -15.85
N ASP A 687 -56.59 -2.39 -15.56
CA ASP A 687 -56.14 -1.98 -14.22
C ASP A 687 -55.46 -3.10 -13.40
N ASN A 688 -55.33 -4.31 -13.96
CA ASN A 688 -54.48 -5.37 -13.40
C ASN A 688 -53.01 -5.17 -13.77
N TYR A 689 -52.14 -5.79 -12.98
CA TYR A 689 -50.69 -5.72 -13.19
C TYR A 689 -50.01 -7.06 -12.92
N ALA A 690 -48.80 -7.19 -13.48
CA ALA A 690 -47.82 -8.19 -13.10
C ALA A 690 -46.46 -7.50 -12.91
N ALA A 691 -45.65 -7.99 -11.98
CA ALA A 691 -44.34 -7.42 -11.65
C ALA A 691 -43.33 -8.50 -11.24
N PHE A 692 -42.05 -8.27 -11.56
CA PHE A 692 -40.94 -9.03 -10.98
C PHE A 692 -40.72 -8.60 -9.53
N CYS A 693 -40.60 -9.58 -8.63
CA CYS A 693 -40.36 -9.33 -7.22
C CYS A 693 -38.86 -9.19 -6.96
N PRO A 694 -38.41 -8.21 -6.15
CA PRO A 694 -37.02 -8.16 -5.70
C PRO A 694 -36.70 -9.38 -4.81
N PRO A 695 -35.41 -9.73 -4.65
CA PRO A 695 -35.01 -10.77 -3.72
C PRO A 695 -35.22 -10.24 -2.30
N GLU A 696 -36.32 -10.63 -1.67
CA GLU A 696 -36.68 -10.24 -0.29
C GLU A 696 -36.09 -11.14 0.79
#